data_AF-A0A1Y1S891-F1
#
_entry.id   AF-A0A1Y1S891-F1
#
_cell.length_a   1.000
_cell.length_b   1.000
_cell.length_c   1.000
_cell.angle_alpha   90.00
_cell.angle_beta   90.00
_cell.angle_gamma   90.00
#
_symmetry.space_group_name_H-M   'P 1'
#
loop_
_entity.id
_entity.type
_entity.pdbx_description
1 polymer ?
#
loop_
_entity_poly.entity_id
_entity_poly.type
_entity_poly.pdbx_seq_one_letter_code
_entity_poly.pdbx_strand_id
1 'polypeptide(L)'
;MHLAIIIAFVLELPPMNTVKEYSLKIEKAVKEYTEKECLEKTRQILAVLNQRRSLLNLMFLKFICIRIKRETILNTFNEMNGFRVLEKTFTSTNCDYLSTLFDIFVVLKPNRPVSIEALENYDAFDKQLFFKYLNGCQGLHALFDNLSANMTYLQYFISDALTWDEIDDELNFIFKLEHEPQMQQIKINIYKHKEKFKCDITYKRLLEILSKSFRKNMINIDAECIEEYKNTIEKYKSGLEDSNAKYLILESKFKELQLSIENKAFDKTSEIKAVKDVVEIKEPEPKVESAAKTEFKRVEAVKEEVKIAKERIKEQEPKTTIEEKTVVEQKPVEIPLSKEETVVQNIAESTIQKTVELDQQETKPKKPKKFSFGKASKAVSMLDTKQVYCGLRWSKMPKGKRTIFTNINILENEKHFKLEEFKVFEKKVVPKEKKAAEATKGSDLICCMDLKKSNAISIALSVIKLTYEELRDQILKLECENEVLIKQLCHYMCTTEEFEKIKKTDPKKMPNADRFFYIIEDLEEFKEAVASQMFLHLYKAKNYTNIFELTIKTYKRILESQSLKELFGRLLVIGNQLNRNGFGGKAEGFTFDSLSKFHTTQIRNLIKPKIDLVKLKEELGEIAHHEAVDALINEFGEVKSAYVKNTVDEEEYSRGCELFSEMKELQQKVIAFFGLETDDKLMEELLGFVEYFL
;
A
#
# COMPACT_ATOMS: atom_id res chain seq x y z
N MET A 1 -11.34 5.83 -6.96
CA MET A 1 -12.76 5.98 -7.30
C MET A 1 -13.28 7.40 -7.05
N HIS A 2 -13.12 7.97 -5.85
CA HIS A 2 -13.56 9.36 -5.54
C HIS A 2 -12.95 10.48 -6.42
N LEU A 3 -11.69 10.37 -6.84
CA LEU A 3 -11.09 11.33 -7.77
C LEU A 3 -11.63 11.22 -9.21
N ALA A 4 -12.13 10.04 -9.60
CA ALA A 4 -12.76 9.81 -10.89
C ALA A 4 -14.14 10.47 -10.95
N ILE A 5 -14.86 10.51 -9.82
CA ILE A 5 -16.14 11.22 -9.67
C ILE A 5 -15.96 12.74 -9.81
N ILE A 6 -14.92 13.32 -9.22
CA ILE A 6 -14.67 14.78 -9.31
C ILE A 6 -14.24 15.20 -10.72
N ILE A 7 -13.45 14.38 -11.43
CA ILE A 7 -13.05 14.68 -12.81
C ILE A 7 -14.21 14.40 -13.79
N ALA A 8 -15.05 13.41 -13.50
CA ALA A 8 -16.30 13.21 -14.22
C ALA A 8 -17.23 14.43 -14.06
N PHE A 9 -17.27 15.06 -12.89
CA PHE A 9 -18.05 16.28 -12.66
C PHE A 9 -17.53 17.51 -13.43
N VAL A 10 -16.21 17.63 -13.63
CA VAL A 10 -15.59 18.71 -14.43
C VAL A 10 -15.70 18.46 -15.94
N LEU A 11 -15.89 17.21 -16.36
CA LEU A 11 -16.02 16.79 -17.76
C LEU A 11 -17.45 16.40 -18.16
N GLU A 12 -18.45 16.65 -17.31
CA GLU A 12 -19.86 16.24 -17.51
C GLU A 12 -20.04 14.75 -17.84
N LEU A 13 -19.19 13.87 -17.29
CA LEU A 13 -19.28 12.44 -17.51
C LEU A 13 -20.23 11.79 -16.48
N PRO A 14 -21.17 10.92 -16.89
CA PRO A 14 -22.03 10.18 -15.95
C PRO A 14 -21.20 9.26 -15.03
N PRO A 15 -21.71 8.93 -13.82
CA PRO A 15 -21.03 8.03 -12.88
C PRO A 15 -20.80 6.66 -13.54
N MET A 16 -19.52 6.33 -13.77
CA MET A 16 -19.08 5.06 -14.37
C MET A 16 -18.59 4.11 -13.29
N ASN A 17 -18.92 2.82 -13.42
CA ASN A 17 -18.69 1.82 -12.38
C ASN A 17 -17.37 1.03 -12.58
N THR A 18 -16.69 1.12 -13.73
CA THR A 18 -15.47 0.31 -13.98
C THR A 18 -14.30 1.07 -14.63
N VAL A 19 -13.06 0.64 -14.36
CA VAL A 19 -11.83 1.18 -14.98
C VAL A 19 -11.83 1.04 -16.51
N LYS A 20 -12.48 -0.01 -17.03
CA LYS A 20 -12.64 -0.25 -18.48
C LYS A 20 -13.46 0.87 -19.15
N GLU A 21 -14.54 1.30 -18.50
CA GLU A 21 -15.38 2.40 -18.99
C GLU A 21 -14.62 3.73 -19.07
N TYR A 22 -13.83 4.05 -18.04
CA TYR A 22 -12.95 5.21 -18.07
C TYR A 22 -11.90 5.10 -19.17
N SER A 23 -11.31 3.91 -19.37
CA SER A 23 -10.32 3.67 -20.43
C SER A 23 -10.88 4.04 -21.82
N LEU A 24 -12.08 3.55 -22.15
CA LEU A 24 -12.73 3.80 -23.45
C LEU A 24 -13.07 5.29 -23.64
N LYS A 25 -13.58 5.96 -22.61
CA LYS A 25 -13.89 7.40 -22.67
C LYS A 25 -12.62 8.24 -22.87
N ILE A 26 -11.57 7.94 -22.12
CA ILE A 26 -10.27 8.64 -22.23
C ILE A 26 -9.67 8.41 -23.60
N GLU A 27 -9.69 7.18 -24.11
CA GLU A 27 -9.22 6.87 -25.45
C GLU A 27 -9.96 7.69 -26.51
N LYS A 28 -11.30 7.77 -26.42
CA LYS A 28 -12.11 8.58 -27.32
C LYS A 28 -11.75 10.06 -27.23
N ALA A 29 -11.61 10.61 -26.02
CA ALA A 29 -11.23 12.00 -25.81
C ALA A 29 -9.83 12.32 -26.36
N VAL A 30 -8.85 11.45 -26.12
CA VAL A 30 -7.49 11.62 -26.65
C VAL A 30 -7.46 11.53 -28.18
N LYS A 31 -8.38 10.77 -28.80
CA LYS A 31 -8.51 10.72 -30.27
C LYS A 31 -8.94 12.05 -30.89
N GLU A 32 -9.60 12.91 -30.13
CA GLU A 32 -10.05 14.23 -30.59
C GLU A 32 -8.95 15.31 -30.45
N TYR A 33 -7.90 15.06 -29.65
CA TYR A 33 -6.83 16.04 -29.42
C TYR A 33 -5.85 16.11 -30.60
N THR A 34 -5.42 17.32 -30.92
CA THR A 34 -4.30 17.56 -31.84
C THR A 34 -2.98 17.10 -31.21
N GLU A 35 -1.95 16.85 -32.03
CA GLU A 35 -0.61 16.48 -31.54
C GLU A 35 -0.06 17.51 -30.54
N LYS A 36 -0.24 18.82 -30.83
CA LYS A 36 0.19 19.90 -29.93
C LYS A 36 -0.52 19.86 -28.58
N GLU A 37 -1.83 19.62 -28.57
CA GLU A 37 -2.61 19.49 -27.32
C GLU A 37 -2.20 18.25 -26.53
N CYS A 38 -1.92 17.13 -27.20
CA CYS A 38 -1.41 15.94 -26.55
C CYS A 38 -0.07 16.21 -25.84
N LEU A 39 0.88 16.88 -26.49
CA LEU A 39 2.18 17.20 -25.89
C LEU A 39 2.05 18.15 -24.69
N GLU A 40 1.20 19.17 -24.80
CA GLU A 40 0.92 20.07 -23.69
C GLU A 40 0.26 19.33 -22.52
N LYS A 41 -0.70 18.44 -22.82
CA LYS A 41 -1.34 17.60 -21.80
C LYS A 41 -0.36 16.64 -21.15
N THR A 42 0.59 16.07 -21.90
CA THR A 42 1.69 15.26 -21.34
C THR A 42 2.49 16.06 -20.31
N ARG A 43 2.88 17.30 -20.61
CA ARG A 43 3.63 18.14 -19.65
C ARG A 43 2.84 18.39 -18.37
N GLN A 44 1.56 18.72 -18.51
CA GLN A 44 0.66 18.94 -17.36
C GLN A 44 0.49 17.66 -16.53
N ILE A 45 0.28 16.52 -17.18
CA ILE A 45 0.13 15.23 -16.51
C ILE A 45 1.41 14.87 -15.76
N LEU A 46 2.58 14.99 -16.38
CA LEU A 46 3.85 14.70 -15.73
C LEU A 46 4.10 15.63 -14.53
N ALA A 47 3.73 16.91 -14.62
CA ALA A 47 3.80 17.82 -13.49
C ALA A 47 2.90 17.38 -12.32
N VAL A 48 1.69 16.91 -12.60
CA VAL A 48 0.78 16.36 -11.59
C VAL A 48 1.31 15.05 -11.01
N LEU A 49 1.78 14.13 -11.85
CA LEU A 49 2.32 12.83 -11.42
C LEU A 49 3.58 12.98 -10.56
N ASN A 50 4.35 14.04 -10.77
CA ASN A 50 5.50 14.37 -9.92
C ASN A 50 5.11 14.84 -8.52
N GLN A 51 3.86 15.29 -8.33
CA GLN A 51 3.34 15.73 -7.03
C GLN A 51 2.49 14.65 -6.36
N ARG A 52 1.70 13.89 -7.14
CA ARG A 52 0.77 12.89 -6.63
C ARG A 52 0.51 11.78 -7.64
N ARG A 53 0.26 10.57 -7.15
CA ARG A 53 -0.18 9.44 -7.97
C ARG A 53 -1.63 9.64 -8.40
N SER A 54 -1.91 9.55 -9.70
CA SER A 54 -3.27 9.70 -10.24
C SER A 54 -3.49 8.72 -11.38
N LEU A 55 -4.28 7.66 -11.12
CA LEU A 55 -4.59 6.63 -12.12
C LEU A 55 -5.20 7.24 -13.37
N LEU A 56 -6.13 8.19 -13.23
CA LEU A 56 -6.77 8.82 -14.38
C LEU A 56 -5.76 9.57 -15.27
N ASN A 57 -4.87 10.35 -14.68
CA ASN A 57 -3.82 11.04 -15.45
C ASN A 57 -2.86 10.06 -16.11
N LEU A 58 -2.53 8.96 -15.43
CA LEU A 58 -1.70 7.90 -15.98
C LEU A 58 -2.41 7.21 -17.18
N MET A 59 -3.71 6.96 -17.10
CA MET A 59 -4.50 6.41 -18.21
C MET A 59 -4.53 7.39 -19.40
N PHE A 60 -4.74 8.69 -19.15
CA PHE A 60 -4.62 9.71 -20.20
C PHE A 60 -3.23 9.69 -20.85
N LEU A 61 -2.17 9.59 -20.03
CA LEU A 61 -0.80 9.52 -20.53
C LEU A 61 -0.57 8.28 -21.40
N LYS A 62 -1.08 7.11 -20.98
CA LYS A 62 -1.05 5.87 -21.78
C LYS A 62 -1.63 6.08 -23.17
N PHE A 63 -2.84 6.60 -23.28
CA PHE A 63 -3.47 6.80 -24.59
C PHE A 63 -2.78 7.89 -25.43
N ILE A 64 -2.20 8.92 -24.80
CA ILE A 64 -1.36 9.89 -25.50
C ILE A 64 -0.10 9.22 -26.06
N CYS A 65 0.58 8.39 -25.28
CA CYS A 65 1.78 7.65 -25.72
C CYS A 65 1.48 6.70 -26.90
N ILE A 66 0.28 6.13 -26.97
CA ILE A 66 -0.16 5.28 -28.08
C ILE A 66 -0.44 6.12 -29.35
N ARG A 67 -1.01 7.31 -29.20
CA ARG A 67 -1.42 8.18 -30.32
C ARG A 67 -0.25 8.91 -30.99
N ILE A 68 0.70 9.39 -30.19
CA ILE A 68 1.77 10.27 -30.66
C ILE A 68 2.96 9.45 -31.16
N LYS A 69 3.66 9.93 -32.19
CA LYS A 69 4.89 9.31 -32.66
C LYS A 69 5.87 9.14 -31.49
N ARG A 70 6.42 7.94 -31.36
CA ARG A 70 7.31 7.54 -30.25
C ARG A 70 8.46 8.54 -30.03
N GLU A 71 9.10 9.00 -31.09
CA GLU A 71 10.22 9.95 -30.99
C GLU A 71 9.79 11.30 -30.38
N THR A 72 8.64 11.84 -30.80
CA THR A 72 8.11 13.11 -30.29
C THR A 72 7.78 13.01 -28.80
N ILE A 73 7.13 11.91 -28.37
CA ILE A 73 6.77 11.73 -26.97
C ILE A 73 8.01 11.44 -26.10
N LEU A 74 9.00 10.70 -26.61
CA LEU A 74 10.27 10.48 -25.92
C LEU A 74 11.04 11.78 -25.69
N ASN A 75 11.09 12.67 -26.69
CA ASN A 75 11.71 14.00 -26.53
C ASN A 75 11.03 14.80 -25.42
N THR A 76 9.69 14.78 -25.38
CA THR A 76 8.92 15.47 -24.33
C THR A 76 9.16 14.85 -22.94
N PHE A 77 9.27 13.53 -22.84
CA PHE A 77 9.63 12.85 -21.59
C PHE A 77 11.04 13.21 -21.13
N ASN A 78 12.00 13.31 -22.04
CA ASN A 78 13.37 13.69 -21.72
C ASN A 78 13.44 15.15 -21.23
N GLU A 79 12.75 16.07 -21.92
CA GLU A 79 12.65 17.49 -21.51
C GLU A 79 12.10 17.64 -20.07
N MET A 80 11.11 16.84 -19.71
CA MET A 80 10.38 16.95 -18.44
C MET A 80 10.90 16.03 -17.33
N ASN A 81 11.99 15.28 -17.56
CA ASN A 81 12.40 14.16 -16.69
C ASN A 81 11.25 13.16 -16.42
N GLY A 82 10.37 12.94 -17.40
CA GLY A 82 9.13 12.17 -17.28
C GLY A 82 9.35 10.73 -16.84
N PHE A 83 10.43 10.06 -17.28
CA PHE A 83 10.74 8.71 -16.82
C PHE A 83 11.03 8.66 -15.33
N ARG A 84 11.80 9.62 -14.79
CA ARG A 84 12.06 9.70 -13.35
C ARG A 84 10.77 9.95 -12.56
N VAL A 85 9.84 10.73 -13.12
CA VAL A 85 8.52 10.93 -12.53
C VAL A 85 7.75 9.60 -12.46
N LEU A 86 7.72 8.84 -13.55
CA LEU A 86 7.04 7.55 -13.62
C LEU A 86 7.69 6.49 -12.70
N GLU A 87 9.02 6.39 -12.72
CA GLU A 87 9.81 5.43 -11.91
C GLU A 87 9.51 5.59 -10.41
N LYS A 88 9.43 6.83 -9.90
CA LYS A 88 9.04 7.09 -8.49
C LYS A 88 7.66 6.54 -8.11
N THR A 89 6.81 6.26 -9.08
CA THR A 89 5.45 5.77 -8.86
C THR A 89 5.30 4.25 -8.88
N PHE A 90 6.39 3.50 -9.11
CA PHE A 90 6.40 2.02 -8.97
C PHE A 90 6.08 1.54 -7.55
N THR A 91 6.19 2.42 -6.55
CA THR A 91 5.82 2.19 -5.14
C THR A 91 4.31 2.30 -4.88
N SER A 92 3.47 2.25 -5.92
CA SER A 92 2.00 2.21 -5.81
C SER A 92 1.53 0.82 -5.41
N THR A 93 0.52 0.73 -4.55
CA THR A 93 -0.14 -0.55 -4.20
C THR A 93 -1.37 -0.84 -5.06
N ASN A 94 -1.75 0.09 -5.94
CA ASN A 94 -2.91 -0.07 -6.82
C ASN A 94 -2.53 -0.83 -8.10
N CYS A 95 -3.06 -2.04 -8.30
CA CYS A 95 -2.73 -2.90 -9.44
C CYS A 95 -3.06 -2.25 -10.80
N ASP A 96 -4.23 -1.60 -10.95
CA ASP A 96 -4.60 -0.93 -12.21
C ASP A 96 -3.62 0.19 -12.59
N TYR A 97 -3.12 0.91 -11.58
CA TYR A 97 -2.10 1.95 -11.75
C TYR A 97 -0.80 1.36 -12.26
N LEU A 98 -0.34 0.26 -11.65
CA LEU A 98 0.91 -0.39 -12.03
C LEU A 98 0.81 -1.04 -13.41
N SER A 99 -0.30 -1.70 -13.75
CA SER A 99 -0.55 -2.23 -15.09
C SER A 99 -0.55 -1.12 -16.14
N THR A 100 -1.23 0.01 -15.86
CA THR A 100 -1.21 1.18 -16.76
C THR A 100 0.19 1.78 -16.89
N LEU A 101 0.98 1.76 -15.82
CA LEU A 101 2.37 2.21 -15.82
C LEU A 101 3.23 1.35 -16.74
N PHE A 102 3.14 0.02 -16.62
CA PHE A 102 3.86 -0.90 -17.50
C PHE A 102 3.46 -0.75 -18.95
N ASP A 103 2.17 -0.59 -19.25
CA ASP A 103 1.72 -0.32 -20.62
C ASP A 103 2.41 0.91 -21.23
N ILE A 104 2.58 1.99 -20.45
CA ILE A 104 3.31 3.17 -20.90
C ILE A 104 4.77 2.82 -21.20
N PHE A 105 5.46 2.12 -20.31
CA PHE A 105 6.85 1.72 -20.53
C PHE A 105 6.99 0.78 -21.74
N VAL A 106 6.07 -0.16 -21.93
CA VAL A 106 6.06 -1.10 -23.06
C VAL A 106 5.83 -0.36 -24.38
N VAL A 107 4.95 0.64 -24.41
CA VAL A 107 4.71 1.48 -25.59
C VAL A 107 5.93 2.37 -25.90
N LEU A 108 6.52 2.98 -24.87
CA LEU A 108 7.65 3.89 -25.04
C LEU A 108 8.97 3.15 -25.33
N LYS A 109 9.11 1.89 -24.90
CA LYS A 109 10.35 1.08 -24.93
C LYS A 109 11.58 1.94 -24.61
N PRO A 110 11.63 2.58 -23.44
CA PRO A 110 12.73 3.49 -23.16
C PRO A 110 14.03 2.70 -23.16
N ASN A 111 15.04 3.27 -23.81
CA ASN A 111 16.39 2.72 -23.85
C ASN A 111 17.09 2.93 -22.50
N ARG A 112 16.54 2.34 -21.44
CA ARG A 112 16.85 2.63 -20.03
C ARG A 112 17.07 1.36 -19.22
N PRO A 113 17.88 1.45 -18.14
CA PRO A 113 18.02 0.37 -17.17
C PRO A 113 16.68 0.02 -16.52
N VAL A 114 16.56 -1.22 -16.05
CA VAL A 114 15.40 -1.64 -15.25
C VAL A 114 15.38 -0.87 -13.92
N SER A 115 14.18 -0.46 -13.47
CA SER A 115 14.01 0.21 -12.18
C SER A 115 14.09 -0.80 -11.03
N ILE A 116 14.89 -0.50 -10.00
CA ILE A 116 15.03 -1.35 -8.81
C ILE A 116 13.69 -1.41 -8.07
N GLU A 117 12.96 -0.30 -8.00
CA GLU A 117 11.63 -0.25 -7.39
C GLU A 117 10.65 -1.19 -8.10
N ALA A 118 10.77 -1.35 -9.43
CA ALA A 118 10.02 -2.35 -10.18
C ALA A 118 10.52 -3.79 -9.93
N LEU A 119 11.77 -4.01 -9.54
CA LEU A 119 12.22 -5.35 -9.17
C LEU A 119 11.69 -5.73 -7.77
N GLU A 120 11.76 -4.81 -6.81
CA GLU A 120 11.34 -5.01 -5.43
C GLU A 120 9.83 -5.24 -5.27
N ASN A 121 9.01 -4.71 -6.18
CA ASN A 121 7.55 -4.82 -6.12
C ASN A 121 6.97 -5.86 -7.09
N TYR A 122 7.78 -6.81 -7.57
CA TYR A 122 7.38 -7.84 -8.55
C TYR A 122 6.05 -8.54 -8.21
N ASP A 123 5.86 -8.93 -6.95
CA ASP A 123 4.66 -9.67 -6.49
C ASP A 123 3.36 -8.87 -6.60
N ALA A 124 3.44 -7.54 -6.64
CA ALA A 124 2.28 -6.66 -6.77
C ALA A 124 1.83 -6.45 -8.22
N PHE A 125 2.55 -7.01 -9.20
CA PHE A 125 2.37 -6.70 -10.61
C PHE A 125 1.62 -7.80 -11.37
N ASP A 126 0.97 -7.37 -12.46
CA ASP A 126 0.63 -8.27 -13.54
C ASP A 126 1.93 -8.82 -14.15
N LYS A 127 2.18 -10.10 -13.92
CA LYS A 127 3.47 -10.72 -14.25
C LYS A 127 3.74 -10.71 -15.75
N GLN A 128 2.71 -10.89 -16.59
CA GLN A 128 2.88 -10.85 -18.05
C GLN A 128 3.32 -9.46 -18.53
N LEU A 129 2.70 -8.41 -18.00
CA LEU A 129 3.10 -7.02 -18.30
C LEU A 129 4.50 -6.71 -17.77
N PHE A 130 4.87 -7.22 -16.60
CA PHE A 130 6.22 -7.07 -16.05
C PHE A 130 7.29 -7.70 -16.96
N PHE A 131 7.10 -8.92 -17.45
CA PHE A 131 8.06 -9.54 -18.37
C PHE A 131 8.12 -8.82 -19.73
N LYS A 132 6.99 -8.30 -20.24
CA LYS A 132 6.99 -7.42 -21.43
C LYS A 132 7.79 -6.14 -21.19
N TYR A 133 7.71 -5.58 -19.98
CA TYR A 133 8.54 -4.44 -19.56
C TYR A 133 10.03 -4.81 -19.53
N LEU A 134 10.43 -5.92 -18.90
CA LEU A 134 11.82 -6.41 -18.91
C LEU A 134 12.35 -6.62 -20.33
N ASN A 135 11.53 -7.19 -21.21
CA ASN A 135 11.82 -7.35 -22.64
C ASN A 135 12.03 -6.00 -23.36
N GLY A 136 11.56 -4.88 -22.82
CA GLY A 136 11.80 -3.53 -23.33
C GLY A 136 13.05 -2.85 -22.76
N CYS A 137 13.50 -3.24 -21.56
CA CYS A 137 14.60 -2.58 -20.85
C CYS A 137 15.99 -2.90 -21.42
N GLN A 138 16.93 -1.99 -21.15
CA GLN A 138 18.37 -2.21 -21.20
C GLN A 138 18.90 -2.42 -19.78
N GLY A 139 20.23 -2.56 -19.63
CA GLY A 139 20.87 -2.55 -18.31
C GLY A 139 20.30 -3.60 -17.36
N LEU A 140 20.01 -4.80 -17.87
CA LEU A 140 19.44 -5.90 -17.10
C LEU A 140 20.43 -6.49 -16.07
N HIS A 141 21.61 -5.89 -15.88
CA HIS A 141 22.60 -6.30 -14.88
C HIS A 141 22.05 -6.20 -13.45
N ALA A 142 21.11 -5.30 -13.18
CA ALA A 142 20.43 -5.22 -11.88
C ALA A 142 19.66 -6.51 -11.53
N LEU A 143 19.37 -7.37 -12.51
CA LEU A 143 18.78 -8.69 -12.22
C LEU A 143 19.76 -9.63 -11.51
N PHE A 144 21.07 -9.36 -11.55
CA PHE A 144 22.07 -10.10 -10.79
C PHE A 144 22.23 -9.61 -9.35
N ASP A 145 21.57 -8.52 -8.96
CA ASP A 145 21.57 -8.09 -7.57
C ASP A 145 20.86 -9.12 -6.67
N ASN A 146 21.35 -9.24 -5.44
CA ASN A 146 20.84 -10.19 -4.48
C ASN A 146 19.47 -9.73 -3.94
N LEU A 147 18.44 -10.55 -4.15
CA LEU A 147 17.14 -10.40 -3.49
C LEU A 147 17.19 -10.99 -2.08
N SER A 148 17.95 -12.06 -1.89
CA SER A 148 18.26 -12.65 -0.57
C SER A 148 19.70 -13.16 -0.54
N ALA A 149 20.16 -13.65 0.62
CA ALA A 149 21.53 -14.16 0.78
C ALA A 149 21.95 -15.23 -0.25
N ASN A 150 20.98 -15.97 -0.80
CA ASN A 150 21.23 -17.11 -1.70
C ASN A 150 20.49 -17.01 -3.05
N MET A 151 19.85 -15.87 -3.35
CA MET A 151 19.00 -15.75 -4.55
C MET A 151 19.09 -14.36 -5.16
N THR A 152 19.36 -14.29 -6.47
CA THR A 152 19.29 -13.06 -7.26
C THR A 152 17.88 -12.82 -7.82
N TYR A 153 17.56 -11.58 -8.22
CA TYR A 153 16.30 -11.27 -8.90
C TYR A 153 16.09 -12.13 -10.15
N LEU A 154 17.14 -12.35 -10.93
CA LEU A 154 17.12 -13.17 -12.13
C LEU A 154 16.70 -14.60 -11.83
N GLN A 155 17.30 -15.21 -10.81
CA GLN A 155 16.94 -16.57 -10.38
C GLN A 155 15.49 -16.65 -9.91
N TYR A 156 15.06 -15.65 -9.14
CA TYR A 156 13.70 -15.58 -8.63
C TYR A 156 12.66 -15.47 -9.76
N PHE A 157 12.83 -14.54 -10.71
CA PHE A 157 11.87 -14.36 -11.80
C PHE A 157 11.81 -15.54 -12.75
N ILE A 158 12.95 -16.17 -13.06
CA ILE A 158 12.94 -17.39 -13.89
C ILE A 158 12.25 -18.51 -13.14
N SER A 159 12.52 -18.68 -11.85
CA SER A 159 11.87 -19.72 -11.04
C SER A 159 10.36 -19.52 -10.99
N ASP A 160 9.90 -18.28 -10.79
CA ASP A 160 8.47 -17.95 -10.80
C ASP A 160 7.83 -18.20 -12.18
N ALA A 161 8.44 -17.75 -13.27
CA ALA A 161 7.93 -18.00 -14.63
C ALA A 161 7.81 -19.50 -14.95
N LEU A 162 8.76 -20.32 -14.48
CA LEU A 162 8.71 -21.78 -14.66
C LEU A 162 7.59 -22.48 -13.86
N THR A 163 6.98 -21.80 -12.88
CA THR A 163 5.80 -22.32 -12.19
C THR A 163 4.53 -22.23 -13.03
N TRP A 164 4.49 -21.41 -14.08
CA TRP A 164 3.30 -21.18 -14.88
C TRP A 164 2.92 -22.40 -15.73
N ASP A 165 1.65 -22.48 -16.12
CA ASP A 165 1.16 -23.57 -16.97
C ASP A 165 1.73 -23.48 -18.39
N GLU A 166 1.79 -22.26 -18.92
CA GLU A 166 2.27 -21.97 -20.27
C GLU A 166 3.23 -20.76 -20.26
N ILE A 167 4.32 -20.86 -21.01
CA ILE A 167 5.36 -19.84 -21.17
C ILE A 167 5.47 -19.50 -22.66
N ASP A 168 5.37 -18.21 -22.99
CA ASP A 168 5.45 -17.70 -24.35
C ASP A 168 6.75 -16.90 -24.54
N ASP A 169 6.68 -15.58 -24.33
CA ASP A 169 7.77 -14.62 -24.55
C ASP A 169 8.40 -14.11 -23.24
N GLU A 170 7.92 -14.57 -22.09
CA GLU A 170 8.27 -14.03 -20.78
C GLU A 170 9.77 -14.12 -20.49
N LEU A 171 10.44 -15.16 -21.00
CA LEU A 171 11.86 -15.41 -20.79
C LEU A 171 12.77 -14.86 -21.91
N ASN A 172 12.23 -14.15 -22.90
CA ASN A 172 13.01 -13.61 -24.01
C ASN A 172 14.07 -12.58 -23.55
N PHE A 173 13.91 -11.95 -22.39
CA PHE A 173 14.86 -10.95 -21.88
C PHE A 173 16.22 -11.59 -21.56
N ILE A 174 16.25 -12.90 -21.29
CA ILE A 174 17.48 -13.66 -21.03
C ILE A 174 18.40 -13.63 -22.24
N PHE A 175 17.85 -13.54 -23.46
CA PHE A 175 18.65 -13.47 -24.69
C PHE A 175 19.53 -12.21 -24.72
N LYS A 176 19.12 -11.14 -24.04
CA LYS A 176 19.92 -9.92 -23.90
C LYS A 176 21.05 -10.05 -22.89
N LEU A 177 21.00 -11.08 -22.04
CA LEU A 177 21.99 -11.36 -20.99
C LEU A 177 23.02 -12.40 -21.44
N GLU A 178 22.94 -12.95 -22.65
CA GLU A 178 23.75 -14.11 -23.08
C GLU A 178 25.27 -13.90 -23.01
N HIS A 179 25.72 -12.64 -23.02
CA HIS A 179 27.12 -12.27 -22.94
C HIS A 179 27.57 -11.82 -21.55
N GLU A 180 26.68 -11.77 -20.56
CA GLU A 180 27.01 -11.32 -19.21
C GLU A 180 27.78 -12.42 -18.44
N PRO A 181 28.99 -12.13 -17.90
CA PRO A 181 29.80 -13.12 -17.19
C PRO A 181 29.08 -13.79 -16.02
N GLN A 182 28.21 -13.04 -15.33
CA GLN A 182 27.44 -13.49 -14.18
C GLN A 182 26.39 -14.57 -14.54
N MET A 183 25.98 -14.69 -15.82
CA MET A 183 25.09 -15.77 -16.27
C MET A 183 25.65 -17.16 -16.01
N GLN A 184 26.97 -17.31 -15.97
CA GLN A 184 27.64 -18.60 -15.73
C GLN A 184 27.40 -19.16 -14.31
N GLN A 185 26.92 -18.32 -13.39
CA GLN A 185 26.70 -18.69 -11.97
C GLN A 185 25.26 -19.12 -11.69
N ILE A 186 24.33 -18.88 -12.61
CA ILE A 186 22.91 -19.20 -12.45
C ILE A 186 22.73 -20.71 -12.57
N LYS A 187 22.01 -21.35 -11.65
CA LYS A 187 21.68 -22.79 -11.68
C LYS A 187 20.19 -22.99 -11.89
N ILE A 188 19.76 -23.24 -13.12
CA ILE A 188 18.34 -23.44 -13.48
C ILE A 188 18.22 -24.65 -14.40
N ASN A 189 17.34 -25.60 -14.04
CA ASN A 189 17.08 -26.80 -14.84
C ASN A 189 15.84 -26.61 -15.71
N ILE A 190 16.02 -26.07 -16.92
CA ILE A 190 14.91 -25.83 -17.85
C ILE A 190 14.43 -27.08 -18.60
N TYR A 191 15.17 -28.19 -18.56
CA TYR A 191 14.81 -29.42 -19.29
C TYR A 191 13.46 -29.98 -18.84
N LYS A 192 13.20 -29.94 -17.53
CA LYS A 192 11.95 -30.43 -16.90
C LYS A 192 10.70 -29.63 -17.30
N HIS A 193 10.87 -28.50 -17.98
CA HIS A 193 9.79 -27.57 -18.30
C HIS A 193 9.51 -27.47 -19.80
N LYS A 194 10.08 -28.34 -20.65
CA LYS A 194 9.93 -28.28 -22.11
C LYS A 194 8.47 -28.18 -22.57
N GLU A 195 7.57 -28.97 -21.97
CA GLU A 195 6.16 -29.02 -22.37
C GLU A 195 5.38 -27.74 -22.03
N LYS A 196 5.91 -26.88 -21.16
CA LYS A 196 5.29 -25.60 -20.80
C LYS A 196 5.54 -24.51 -21.83
N PHE A 197 6.54 -24.64 -22.71
CA PHE A 197 6.86 -23.61 -23.69
C PHE A 197 5.96 -23.71 -24.91
N LYS A 198 5.19 -22.66 -25.19
CA LYS A 198 4.41 -22.53 -26.43
C LYS A 198 5.31 -22.41 -27.66
N CYS A 199 6.42 -21.68 -27.52
CA CYS A 199 7.38 -21.43 -28.59
C CYS A 199 8.62 -22.32 -28.44
N ASP A 200 8.71 -23.39 -29.26
CA ASP A 200 9.86 -24.31 -29.28
C ASP A 200 11.19 -23.58 -29.60
N ILE A 201 11.13 -22.46 -30.34
CA ILE A 201 12.30 -21.61 -30.62
C ILE A 201 12.82 -20.95 -29.34
N THR A 202 11.93 -20.42 -28.50
CA THR A 202 12.29 -19.79 -27.22
C THR A 202 12.94 -20.82 -26.30
N TYR A 203 12.35 -22.01 -26.16
CA TYR A 203 12.92 -23.11 -25.38
C TYR A 203 14.32 -23.50 -25.88
N LYS A 204 14.48 -23.76 -27.18
CA LYS A 204 15.78 -24.18 -27.77
C LYS A 204 16.86 -23.12 -27.57
N ARG A 205 16.53 -21.83 -27.70
CA ARG A 205 17.48 -20.74 -27.49
C ARG A 205 17.89 -20.60 -26.02
N LEU A 206 16.93 -20.68 -25.09
CA LEU A 206 17.24 -20.68 -23.66
C LEU A 206 18.12 -21.86 -23.29
N LEU A 207 17.83 -23.04 -23.85
CA LEU A 207 18.64 -24.24 -23.67
C LEU A 207 20.06 -24.03 -24.17
N GLU A 208 20.22 -23.41 -25.33
CA GLU A 208 21.53 -23.08 -25.88
C GLU A 208 22.31 -22.09 -25.01
N ILE A 209 21.68 -20.99 -24.57
CA ILE A 209 22.32 -19.95 -23.75
C ILE A 209 22.73 -20.49 -22.38
N LEU A 210 21.81 -21.19 -21.71
CA LEU A 210 22.07 -21.78 -20.41
C LEU A 210 23.13 -22.87 -20.55
N SER A 211 23.04 -23.78 -21.53
CA SER A 211 24.05 -24.82 -21.73
C SER A 211 25.44 -24.27 -22.06
N LYS A 212 25.56 -23.20 -22.86
CA LYS A 212 26.84 -22.49 -23.08
C LYS A 212 27.40 -21.91 -21.79
N SER A 213 26.54 -21.34 -20.94
CA SER A 213 26.91 -20.76 -19.65
C SER A 213 27.38 -21.84 -18.65
N PHE A 214 26.78 -23.04 -18.69
CA PHE A 214 27.11 -24.16 -17.80
C PHE A 214 28.37 -24.94 -18.18
N ARG A 215 28.80 -24.90 -19.45
CA ARG A 215 29.97 -25.66 -19.95
C ARG A 215 31.30 -25.32 -19.26
N LYS A 216 31.39 -24.22 -18.50
CA LYS A 216 32.62 -23.82 -17.81
C LYS A 216 32.78 -24.36 -16.38
N ASN A 217 31.73 -24.81 -15.68
CA ASN A 217 31.87 -25.15 -14.24
C ASN A 217 31.18 -26.41 -13.69
N MET A 218 30.34 -27.16 -14.42
CA MET A 218 29.96 -28.52 -14.00
C MET A 218 29.47 -29.34 -15.20
N ILE A 219 30.15 -30.45 -15.50
CA ILE A 219 29.47 -31.63 -16.05
C ILE A 219 29.07 -32.47 -14.84
N ASN A 220 27.87 -32.22 -14.34
CA ASN A 220 27.04 -33.32 -13.84
C ASN A 220 25.73 -33.19 -14.61
N ILE A 221 25.81 -33.52 -15.91
CA ILE A 221 24.62 -33.81 -16.69
C ILE A 221 24.07 -35.07 -16.03
N ASP A 222 22.90 -34.97 -15.40
CA ASP A 222 22.20 -36.12 -14.85
C ASP A 222 22.26 -37.25 -15.89
N ALA A 223 22.65 -38.45 -15.46
CA ALA A 223 22.75 -39.61 -16.36
C ALA A 223 21.44 -39.85 -17.14
N GLU A 224 20.30 -39.44 -16.58
CA GLU A 224 18.98 -39.41 -17.25
C GLU A 224 18.94 -38.54 -18.51
N CYS A 225 19.57 -37.36 -18.52
CA CYS A 225 19.59 -36.47 -19.69
C CYS A 225 20.41 -37.06 -20.84
N ILE A 226 21.49 -37.79 -20.51
CA ILE A 226 22.30 -38.52 -21.50
C ILE A 226 21.49 -39.68 -22.07
N GLU A 227 20.75 -40.40 -21.23
CA GLU A 227 19.94 -41.54 -21.65
C GLU A 227 18.72 -41.12 -22.49
N GLU A 228 18.08 -39.99 -22.16
CA GLU A 228 17.00 -39.42 -22.96
C GLU A 228 17.49 -38.96 -24.35
N TYR A 229 18.71 -38.40 -24.41
CA TYR A 229 19.34 -38.00 -25.67
C TYR A 229 19.74 -39.22 -26.52
N LYS A 230 20.24 -40.30 -25.90
CA LYS A 230 20.48 -41.59 -26.56
C LYS A 230 19.18 -42.21 -27.09
N ASN A 231 18.12 -42.25 -26.28
CA ASN A 231 16.82 -42.78 -26.67
C ASN A 231 16.21 -41.99 -27.83
N THR A 232 16.41 -40.67 -27.86
CA THR A 232 16.00 -39.82 -28.98
C THR A 232 16.80 -40.18 -30.25
N ILE A 233 18.11 -40.38 -30.16
CA ILE A 233 18.95 -40.81 -31.29
C ILE A 233 18.54 -42.20 -31.80
N GLU A 234 18.24 -43.16 -30.91
CA GLU A 234 17.76 -44.49 -31.29
C GLU A 234 16.37 -44.46 -31.94
N LYS A 235 15.48 -43.59 -31.46
CA LYS A 235 14.15 -43.36 -32.07
C LYS A 235 14.25 -42.72 -33.45
N TYR A 236 15.28 -41.91 -33.70
CA TYR A 236 15.58 -41.38 -35.05
C TYR A 236 16.26 -42.43 -35.95
N LYS A 237 17.10 -43.32 -35.40
CA LYS A 237 17.69 -44.46 -36.13
C LYS A 237 16.65 -45.45 -36.64
N SER A 238 15.56 -45.66 -35.89
CA SER A 238 14.49 -46.60 -36.26
C SER A 238 13.44 -45.99 -37.20
N GLY A 239 13.50 -44.70 -37.50
CA GLY A 239 12.41 -43.95 -38.14
C GLY A 239 12.63 -43.37 -39.54
N LEU A 240 13.82 -43.41 -40.16
CA LEU A 240 14.01 -42.87 -41.51
C LEU A 240 15.12 -43.55 -42.30
N GLU A 241 14.75 -44.25 -43.36
CA GLU A 241 15.63 -44.61 -44.49
C GLU A 241 15.93 -43.42 -45.42
N ASP A 242 15.39 -42.22 -45.15
CA ASP A 242 15.47 -41.12 -46.12
C ASP A 242 15.71 -39.72 -45.49
N SER A 243 16.83 -39.56 -44.77
CA SER A 243 17.58 -38.28 -44.70
C SER A 243 18.93 -38.48 -44.03
N ASN A 244 19.85 -39.11 -44.76
CA ASN A 244 21.21 -39.46 -44.29
C ASN A 244 21.99 -38.23 -43.77
N ALA A 245 21.68 -37.02 -44.25
CA ALA A 245 22.37 -35.78 -43.89
C ALA A 245 22.12 -35.30 -42.45
N LYS A 246 20.89 -35.40 -41.92
CA LYS A 246 20.60 -34.95 -40.55
C LYS A 246 21.17 -35.91 -39.50
N TYR A 247 21.13 -37.21 -39.79
CA TYR A 247 21.75 -38.23 -38.96
C TYR A 247 23.27 -38.05 -38.89
N LEU A 248 23.94 -37.88 -40.04
CA LEU A 248 25.39 -37.66 -40.11
C LEU A 248 25.85 -36.41 -39.34
N ILE A 249 25.07 -35.31 -39.38
CA ILE A 249 25.38 -34.09 -38.62
C ILE A 249 25.23 -34.31 -37.10
N LEU A 250 24.21 -35.04 -36.67
CA LEU A 250 23.98 -35.37 -35.25
C LEU A 250 25.02 -36.37 -34.72
N GLU A 251 25.38 -37.37 -35.52
CA GLU A 251 26.40 -38.37 -35.20
C GLU A 251 27.80 -37.75 -35.15
N SER A 252 28.11 -36.82 -36.06
CA SER A 252 29.34 -36.03 -36.04
C SER A 252 29.44 -35.18 -34.77
N LYS A 253 28.38 -34.45 -34.40
CA LYS A 253 28.35 -33.67 -33.15
C LYS A 253 28.45 -34.53 -31.90
N PHE A 254 27.87 -35.74 -31.91
CA PHE A 254 28.00 -36.68 -30.81
C PHE A 254 29.43 -37.21 -30.68
N LYS A 255 30.07 -37.59 -31.80
CA LYS A 255 31.48 -38.01 -31.83
C LYS A 255 32.43 -36.91 -31.38
N GLU A 256 32.20 -35.65 -31.77
CA GLU A 256 32.98 -34.50 -31.28
C GLU A 256 32.84 -34.33 -29.75
N LEU A 257 31.62 -34.50 -29.22
CA LEU A 257 31.37 -34.45 -27.78
C LEU A 257 32.11 -35.58 -27.05
N GLN A 258 32.09 -36.79 -27.62
CA GLN A 258 32.75 -37.96 -27.06
C GLN A 258 34.28 -37.82 -27.07
N LEU A 259 34.86 -37.37 -28.19
CA LEU A 259 36.29 -37.04 -28.30
C LEU A 259 36.72 -35.94 -27.32
N SER A 260 35.87 -34.92 -27.10
CA SER A 260 36.15 -33.87 -26.12
C SER A 260 36.11 -34.39 -24.67
N ILE A 261 35.40 -35.47 -24.39
CA ILE A 261 35.35 -36.12 -23.07
C ILE A 261 36.56 -37.03 -22.90
N GLU A 262 36.90 -37.83 -23.92
CA GLU A 262 38.04 -38.75 -23.91
C GLU A 262 39.39 -38.00 -23.82
N ASN A 263 39.55 -36.89 -24.55
CA ASN A 263 40.76 -36.05 -24.47
C ASN A 263 40.93 -35.40 -23.08
N LYS A 264 39.84 -35.10 -22.37
CA LYS A 264 39.89 -34.57 -20.98
C LYS A 264 40.17 -35.65 -19.94
N ALA A 265 39.78 -36.89 -20.20
CA ALA A 265 40.17 -38.03 -19.37
C ALA A 265 41.67 -38.33 -19.52
N PHE A 266 42.22 -38.13 -20.73
CA PHE A 266 43.65 -38.29 -21.00
C PHE A 266 44.52 -37.26 -20.24
N ASP A 267 44.13 -35.98 -20.23
CA ASP A 267 44.86 -34.90 -19.52
C ASP A 267 44.93 -35.12 -18.00
N LYS A 268 43.86 -35.63 -17.38
CA LYS A 268 43.85 -36.01 -15.95
C LYS A 268 44.71 -37.23 -15.65
N THR A 269 44.94 -38.11 -16.63
CA THR A 269 45.77 -39.31 -16.44
C THR A 269 47.26 -38.99 -16.58
N SER A 270 47.63 -38.00 -17.40
CA SER A 270 49.00 -37.46 -17.48
C SER A 270 49.41 -36.65 -16.25
N GLU A 271 48.49 -35.91 -15.60
CA GLU A 271 48.78 -35.24 -14.32
C GLU A 271 48.97 -36.23 -13.15
N ILE A 272 48.32 -37.39 -13.18
CA ILE A 272 48.51 -38.45 -12.16
C ILE A 272 49.79 -39.26 -12.42
N LYS A 273 50.28 -39.34 -13.66
CA LYS A 273 51.54 -40.00 -13.99
C LYS A 273 52.78 -39.13 -13.72
N ALA A 274 52.63 -37.80 -13.68
CA ALA A 274 53.72 -36.87 -13.36
C ALA A 274 54.03 -36.73 -11.85
N VAL A 275 53.26 -37.38 -10.96
CA VAL A 275 53.48 -37.37 -9.50
C VAL A 275 54.06 -38.70 -8.99
N LYS A 276 54.41 -39.64 -9.89
CA LYS A 276 54.94 -40.97 -9.51
C LYS A 276 56.39 -41.26 -9.89
N ASP A 277 57.10 -40.29 -10.45
CA ASP A 277 58.51 -40.40 -10.82
C ASP A 277 59.40 -39.45 -9.98
N VAL A 278 59.33 -39.54 -8.66
CA VAL A 278 60.48 -39.25 -7.78
C VAL A 278 60.41 -40.20 -6.59
N VAL A 279 61.47 -41.01 -6.46
CA VAL A 279 62.00 -41.76 -5.32
C VAL A 279 62.11 -43.26 -5.63
N GLU A 280 63.31 -43.63 -6.07
CA GLU A 280 63.86 -44.98 -5.94
C GLU A 280 64.92 -44.99 -4.82
N ILE A 281 64.80 -45.99 -3.93
CA ILE A 281 65.87 -46.71 -3.18
C ILE A 281 66.46 -45.94 -1.95
N LYS A 282 66.59 -46.44 -0.70
CA LYS A 282 66.90 -47.78 -0.10
C LYS A 282 66.53 -47.82 1.41
N GLU A 283 66.17 -49.00 1.91
CA GLU A 283 66.02 -49.44 3.33
C GLU A 283 67.32 -49.36 4.19
N PRO A 284 67.33 -49.46 5.56
CA PRO A 284 66.50 -50.35 6.41
C PRO A 284 65.98 -49.82 7.79
N GLU A 285 65.09 -50.63 8.40
CA GLU A 285 64.43 -50.57 9.74
C GLU A 285 65.37 -50.37 10.97
N PRO A 286 64.92 -50.13 12.25
CA PRO A 286 63.56 -50.34 12.82
C PRO A 286 63.01 -49.32 13.86
N LYS A 287 61.73 -49.54 14.25
CA LYS A 287 60.96 -49.05 15.44
C LYS A 287 60.37 -47.62 15.39
N VAL A 288 59.04 -47.53 15.53
CA VAL A 288 58.30 -47.02 16.72
C VAL A 288 56.80 -46.94 16.36
N GLU A 289 56.01 -47.89 16.87
CA GLU A 289 54.60 -47.69 17.18
C GLU A 289 54.50 -46.70 18.36
N SER A 290 53.79 -45.58 18.24
CA SER A 290 53.11 -44.93 19.40
C SER A 290 52.30 -43.65 19.11
N ALA A 291 52.24 -43.08 17.91
CA ALA A 291 51.54 -41.79 17.72
C ALA A 291 50.03 -41.88 17.45
N ALA A 292 49.49 -43.01 16.98
CA ALA A 292 48.09 -43.11 16.56
C ALA A 292 47.09 -43.49 17.68
N LYS A 293 47.55 -43.87 18.87
CA LYS A 293 46.69 -44.25 20.01
C LYS A 293 46.37 -43.09 20.98
N THR A 294 47.06 -41.96 20.86
CA THR A 294 46.89 -40.81 21.78
C THR A 294 45.77 -39.86 21.31
N GLU A 295 45.58 -39.72 19.99
CA GLU A 295 44.55 -38.84 19.44
C GLU A 295 43.13 -39.44 19.56
N PHE A 296 43.00 -40.76 19.51
CA PHE A 296 41.68 -41.43 19.60
C PHE A 296 41.09 -41.39 21.03
N LYS A 297 41.94 -41.40 22.07
CA LYS A 297 41.48 -41.27 23.48
C LYS A 297 41.08 -39.85 23.86
N ARG A 298 41.62 -38.83 23.19
CA ARG A 298 41.23 -37.42 23.40
C ARG A 298 39.83 -37.12 22.86
N VAL A 299 39.44 -37.74 21.75
CA VAL A 299 38.13 -37.52 21.12
C VAL A 299 37.00 -38.21 21.90
N GLU A 300 37.25 -39.35 22.56
CA GLU A 300 36.27 -39.98 23.44
C GLU A 300 36.08 -39.23 24.78
N ALA A 301 37.14 -38.68 25.37
CA ALA A 301 37.03 -37.90 26.61
C ALA A 301 36.16 -36.65 26.45
N VAL A 302 36.27 -35.96 25.30
CA VAL A 302 35.46 -34.77 25.00
C VAL A 302 33.98 -35.11 24.77
N LYS A 303 33.67 -36.31 24.26
CA LYS A 303 32.28 -36.75 24.07
C LYS A 303 31.57 -37.03 25.39
N GLU A 304 32.28 -37.56 26.39
CA GLU A 304 31.68 -37.87 27.68
C GLU A 304 31.51 -36.61 28.57
N GLU A 305 32.40 -35.63 28.46
CA GLU A 305 32.23 -34.32 29.12
C GLU A 305 31.02 -33.54 28.60
N VAL A 306 30.75 -33.59 27.29
CA VAL A 306 29.56 -32.96 26.68
C VAL A 306 28.27 -33.65 27.10
N LYS A 307 28.31 -34.95 27.40
CA LYS A 307 27.16 -35.71 27.90
C LYS A 307 26.85 -35.39 29.36
N ILE A 308 27.88 -35.29 30.22
CA ILE A 308 27.74 -34.89 31.62
C ILE A 308 27.26 -33.43 31.75
N ALA A 309 27.68 -32.53 30.86
CA ALA A 309 27.21 -31.15 30.83
C ALA A 309 25.73 -31.02 30.46
N LYS A 310 25.20 -31.91 29.61
CA LYS A 310 23.78 -31.91 29.21
C LYS A 310 22.87 -32.47 30.31
N GLU A 311 23.35 -33.38 31.15
CA GLU A 311 22.58 -33.91 32.28
C GLU A 311 22.52 -32.91 33.45
N ARG A 312 23.58 -32.13 33.69
CA ARG A 312 23.58 -31.07 34.72
C ARG A 312 22.62 -29.91 34.46
N ILE A 313 22.23 -29.69 33.20
CA ILE A 313 21.28 -28.62 32.83
C ILE A 313 19.82 -29.08 33.06
N LYS A 314 19.55 -30.38 33.21
CA LYS A 314 18.20 -30.91 33.47
C LYS A 314 17.78 -30.92 34.95
N GLU A 315 18.68 -30.65 35.89
CA GLU A 315 18.40 -30.72 37.35
C GLU A 315 18.27 -29.35 38.05
N GLN A 316 18.30 -28.23 37.32
CA GLN A 316 18.13 -26.90 37.90
C GLN A 316 16.95 -26.13 37.28
N GLU A 317 15.73 -26.54 37.66
CA GLU A 317 14.56 -25.67 37.59
C GLU A 317 14.07 -25.35 39.02
N PRO A 318 13.95 -24.07 39.42
CA PRO A 318 13.51 -23.70 40.76
C PRO A 318 11.97 -23.74 40.86
N LYS A 319 11.47 -24.51 41.83
CA LYS A 319 10.10 -24.38 42.35
C LYS A 319 9.92 -22.99 42.95
N THR A 320 9.04 -22.18 42.38
CA THR A 320 8.59 -20.93 43.01
C THR A 320 7.12 -21.05 43.40
N THR A 321 6.90 -21.18 44.70
CA THR A 321 5.62 -21.03 45.39
C THR A 321 5.29 -19.54 45.43
N ILE A 322 4.10 -19.13 44.99
CA ILE A 322 3.58 -17.76 45.20
C ILE A 322 2.27 -17.87 45.97
N GLU A 323 2.27 -17.23 47.13
CA GLU A 323 1.16 -17.07 48.07
C GLU A 323 0.06 -16.17 47.49
N GLU A 324 -1.19 -16.57 47.72
CA GLU A 324 -2.40 -15.80 47.47
C GLU A 324 -2.43 -14.53 48.34
N LYS A 325 -2.65 -13.38 47.71
CA LYS A 325 -3.17 -12.18 48.39
C LYS A 325 -4.55 -11.84 47.85
N THR A 326 -5.51 -12.03 48.76
CA THR A 326 -6.89 -11.56 48.78
C THR A 326 -6.99 -10.08 48.42
N VAL A 327 -7.79 -9.75 47.41
CA VAL A 327 -8.24 -8.39 47.13
C VAL A 327 -9.72 -8.28 47.46
N VAL A 328 -9.99 -7.25 48.24
CA VAL A 328 -11.25 -6.91 48.90
C VAL A 328 -12.26 -6.36 47.90
N GLU A 329 -13.47 -6.89 48.05
CA GLU A 329 -14.75 -6.53 47.47
C GLU A 329 -15.11 -5.05 47.71
N GLN A 330 -15.45 -4.31 46.66
CA GLN A 330 -16.15 -3.01 46.79
C GLN A 330 -17.41 -2.99 45.94
N LYS A 331 -18.50 -2.69 46.65
CA LYS A 331 -19.90 -2.59 46.20
C LYS A 331 -20.13 -1.49 45.15
N PRO A 332 -21.13 -1.65 44.27
CA PRO A 332 -21.60 -0.56 43.42
C PRO A 332 -22.49 0.42 44.20
N VAL A 333 -22.31 1.71 43.94
CA VAL A 333 -23.12 2.82 44.45
C VAL A 333 -24.21 3.14 43.42
N GLU A 334 -25.47 2.98 43.83
CA GLU A 334 -26.68 3.47 43.15
C GLU A 334 -26.86 4.97 43.38
N ILE A 335 -27.15 5.77 42.34
CA ILE A 335 -27.85 7.08 42.43
C ILE A 335 -28.67 7.29 41.12
N PRO A 336 -29.86 7.93 41.17
CA PRO A 336 -31.05 7.47 40.45
C PRO A 336 -31.55 8.34 39.27
N LEU A 337 -32.51 7.75 38.55
CA LEU A 337 -33.46 8.36 37.61
C LEU A 337 -34.30 9.52 38.18
N SER A 338 -34.53 10.53 37.35
CA SER A 338 -35.73 11.39 37.31
C SER A 338 -35.95 11.83 35.85
N LYS A 339 -36.99 11.36 35.14
CA LYS A 339 -38.35 11.95 34.97
C LYS A 339 -38.34 13.40 34.46
N GLU A 340 -38.66 13.58 33.18
CA GLU A 340 -39.95 14.06 32.60
C GLU A 340 -39.98 15.59 32.48
N GLU A 341 -40.16 16.11 31.26
CA GLU A 341 -41.37 16.84 30.87
C GLU A 341 -41.30 17.39 29.43
N THR A 342 -42.34 17.03 28.68
CA THR A 342 -42.82 17.56 27.40
C THR A 342 -43.30 19.01 27.53
N VAL A 343 -42.89 19.90 26.61
CA VAL A 343 -43.71 21.08 26.24
C VAL A 343 -43.64 21.32 24.73
N VAL A 344 -44.82 21.20 24.13
CA VAL A 344 -45.20 21.64 22.78
C VAL A 344 -45.43 23.15 22.80
N GLN A 345 -44.95 23.90 21.80
CA GLN A 345 -45.73 25.01 21.24
C GLN A 345 -45.24 25.50 19.86
N ASN A 346 -46.21 25.53 18.95
CA ASN A 346 -46.26 26.25 17.67
C ASN A 346 -45.90 27.73 17.82
N ILE A 347 -45.44 28.37 16.74
CA ILE A 347 -45.99 29.64 16.22
C ILE A 347 -45.53 29.86 14.77
N ALA A 348 -46.43 30.48 14.02
CA ALA A 348 -46.55 30.49 12.58
C ALA A 348 -45.74 31.57 11.83
N GLU A 349 -45.75 31.35 10.51
CA GLU A 349 -45.71 32.27 9.38
C GLU A 349 -45.87 33.78 9.67
N SER A 350 -45.02 34.60 9.03
CA SER A 350 -45.52 35.82 8.38
C SER A 350 -44.68 36.24 7.18
N THR A 351 -45.42 36.42 6.09
CA THR A 351 -45.15 37.00 4.79
C THR A 351 -44.78 38.48 4.86
N ILE A 352 -43.75 38.93 4.13
CA ILE A 352 -43.72 40.29 3.55
C ILE A 352 -43.10 40.23 2.14
N GLN A 353 -43.97 40.43 1.14
CA GLN A 353 -43.62 40.88 -0.20
C GLN A 353 -43.26 42.36 -0.18
N LYS A 354 -42.26 42.78 -0.98
CA LYS A 354 -42.24 44.13 -1.55
C LYS A 354 -41.50 44.18 -2.90
N THR A 355 -42.34 44.38 -3.91
CA THR A 355 -42.07 44.77 -5.30
C THR A 355 -41.43 46.16 -5.37
N VAL A 356 -40.40 46.37 -6.20
CA VAL A 356 -40.14 47.66 -6.88
C VAL A 356 -39.63 47.39 -8.30
N GLU A 357 -40.13 48.23 -9.21
CA GLU A 357 -40.25 48.11 -10.66
C GLU A 357 -38.95 48.29 -11.46
N LEU A 358 -38.98 47.70 -12.66
CA LEU A 358 -38.09 47.98 -13.79
C LEU A 358 -38.36 49.37 -14.36
N ASP A 359 -37.31 50.06 -14.78
CA ASP A 359 -37.41 51.08 -15.82
C ASP A 359 -36.29 50.86 -16.86
N GLN A 360 -36.69 50.74 -18.13
CA GLN A 360 -35.84 50.53 -19.29
C GLN A 360 -35.74 51.85 -20.08
N GLN A 361 -34.53 52.33 -20.35
CA GLN A 361 -34.30 53.28 -21.43
C GLN A 361 -33.14 52.86 -22.31
N GLU A 362 -33.46 52.66 -23.59
CA GLU A 362 -32.56 52.43 -24.71
C GLU A 362 -31.79 53.70 -25.09
N THR A 363 -30.48 53.60 -25.34
CA THR A 363 -29.78 54.52 -26.26
C THR A 363 -28.71 53.81 -27.10
N LYS A 364 -28.62 54.26 -28.35
CA LYS A 364 -27.91 53.72 -29.54
C LYS A 364 -26.36 53.73 -29.44
N PRO A 365 -25.64 52.91 -30.25
CA PRO A 365 -24.21 52.67 -30.08
C PRO A 365 -23.33 53.76 -30.73
N LYS A 366 -22.35 54.29 -29.97
CA LYS A 366 -21.23 55.11 -30.48
C LYS A 366 -19.93 54.30 -30.48
N LYS A 367 -19.17 54.45 -31.57
CA LYS A 367 -17.88 53.80 -31.88
C LYS A 367 -16.86 53.87 -30.73
N PRO A 368 -15.98 52.86 -30.55
CA PRO A 368 -15.07 52.79 -29.42
C PRO A 368 -13.92 53.79 -29.54
N LYS A 369 -13.83 54.73 -28.59
CA LYS A 369 -12.60 55.47 -28.28
C LYS A 369 -11.68 54.57 -27.45
N LYS A 370 -10.39 54.57 -27.79
CA LYS A 370 -9.33 53.85 -27.07
C LYS A 370 -9.33 54.24 -25.58
N PHE A 371 -9.74 53.32 -24.71
CA PHE A 371 -9.59 53.43 -23.26
C PHE A 371 -8.14 53.11 -22.89
N SER A 372 -7.40 54.12 -22.44
CA SER A 372 -6.19 53.92 -21.65
C SER A 372 -6.60 53.41 -20.27
N PHE A 373 -6.09 52.25 -19.87
CA PHE A 373 -6.21 51.77 -18.48
C PHE A 373 -5.44 52.72 -17.56
N GLY A 374 -6.15 53.66 -16.93
CA GLY A 374 -5.70 54.28 -15.70
C GLY A 374 -5.57 53.19 -14.63
N LYS A 375 -4.37 53.01 -14.08
CA LYS A 375 -4.14 52.11 -12.95
C LYS A 375 -5.05 52.53 -11.80
N ALA A 376 -6.01 51.69 -11.44
CA ALA A 376 -6.75 51.84 -10.19
C ALA A 376 -5.74 51.87 -9.04
N SER A 377 -5.77 52.93 -8.22
CA SER A 377 -4.95 53.06 -7.04
C SER A 377 -5.28 51.93 -6.07
N LYS A 378 -4.37 50.96 -5.92
CA LYS A 378 -4.47 49.93 -4.88
C LYS A 378 -4.55 50.63 -3.52
N ALA A 379 -5.59 50.33 -2.75
CA ALA A 379 -5.70 50.75 -1.36
C ALA A 379 -4.43 50.32 -0.59
N VAL A 380 -3.78 51.28 0.07
CA VAL A 380 -2.51 51.09 0.77
C VAL A 380 -2.83 50.62 2.19
N SER A 381 -2.30 49.46 2.57
CA SER A 381 -2.44 48.88 3.92
C SER A 381 -1.91 49.84 5.00
N MET A 382 -2.37 49.73 6.24
CA MET A 382 -2.00 50.67 7.32
C MET A 382 -0.71 50.34 8.09
N LEU A 383 -0.15 49.12 8.02
CA LEU A 383 1.08 48.81 8.79
C LEU A 383 2.34 48.39 7.98
N ASP A 384 2.82 49.27 7.09
CA ASP A 384 4.03 48.98 6.28
C ASP A 384 5.29 49.07 7.12
N THR A 385 6.19 48.09 7.03
CA THR A 385 7.47 48.13 7.76
C THR A 385 8.60 47.34 7.12
N LYS A 386 9.83 47.80 7.31
CA LYS A 386 11.06 47.18 6.80
C LYS A 386 11.66 46.07 7.69
N GLN A 387 11.07 45.77 8.86
CA GLN A 387 11.62 44.78 9.81
C GLN A 387 11.35 43.33 9.35
N VAL A 388 12.30 42.43 9.59
CA VAL A 388 12.24 41.00 9.22
C VAL A 388 12.10 40.16 10.47
N TYR A 389 10.97 39.46 10.61
CA TYR A 389 10.69 38.54 11.72
C TYR A 389 10.91 37.10 11.26
N CYS A 390 10.94 36.14 12.18
CA CYS A 390 10.82 34.74 11.76
C CYS A 390 9.50 34.57 11.02
N GLY A 391 9.62 34.30 9.72
CA GLY A 391 8.46 34.15 8.86
C GLY A 391 7.54 33.05 9.39
N LEU A 392 6.25 33.38 9.47
CA LEU A 392 5.20 32.38 9.52
C LEU A 392 5.37 31.53 8.25
N ARG A 393 5.85 30.29 8.38
CA ARG A 393 5.87 29.34 7.25
C ARG A 393 4.46 28.82 7.00
N TRP A 394 3.52 29.73 6.79
CA TRP A 394 2.18 29.41 6.34
C TRP A 394 2.19 29.15 4.84
N SER A 395 1.27 28.30 4.41
CA SER A 395 1.05 28.09 2.99
C SER A 395 -0.12 28.98 2.56
N LYS A 396 0.09 29.73 1.48
CA LYS A 396 -1.01 30.51 0.89
C LYS A 396 -2.05 29.56 0.35
N MET A 397 -3.31 29.85 0.66
CA MET A 397 -4.41 29.15 0.02
C MET A 397 -4.46 29.49 -1.48
N PRO A 398 -4.66 28.51 -2.38
CA PRO A 398 -4.84 28.77 -3.80
C PRO A 398 -6.06 29.68 -4.05
N LYS A 399 -5.91 30.65 -4.95
CA LYS A 399 -6.99 31.58 -5.33
C LYS A 399 -8.18 30.81 -5.93
N GLY A 400 -9.40 31.30 -5.68
CA GLY A 400 -10.63 30.80 -6.32
C GLY A 400 -11.31 29.61 -5.64
N LYS A 401 -10.81 29.12 -4.49
CA LYS A 401 -11.52 28.12 -3.68
C LYS A 401 -12.52 28.81 -2.74
N ARG A 402 -13.74 28.26 -2.61
CA ARG A 402 -14.72 28.71 -1.60
C ARG A 402 -14.34 28.11 -0.25
N THR A 403 -13.65 28.89 0.57
CA THR A 403 -13.28 28.50 1.95
C THR A 403 -13.81 29.51 2.95
N ILE A 404 -13.48 29.32 4.22
CA ILE A 404 -13.81 30.26 5.30
C ILE A 404 -13.44 31.73 4.98
N PHE A 405 -12.44 31.96 4.11
CA PHE A 405 -11.95 33.30 3.76
C PHE A 405 -12.75 34.03 2.66
N THR A 406 -13.72 33.36 2.02
CA THR A 406 -14.42 33.90 0.84
C THR A 406 -15.14 35.24 1.08
N ASN A 407 -15.48 35.55 2.34
CA ASN A 407 -16.23 36.74 2.72
C ASN A 407 -15.48 37.66 3.71
N ILE A 408 -14.17 37.51 3.86
CA ILE A 408 -13.39 38.27 4.84
C ILE A 408 -12.84 39.57 4.21
N ASN A 409 -13.15 40.72 4.81
CA ASN A 409 -12.59 42.02 4.40
C ASN A 409 -11.27 42.33 5.15
N ILE A 410 -10.16 42.24 4.42
CA ILE A 410 -8.80 42.42 4.96
C ILE A 410 -8.55 43.89 5.38
N LEU A 411 -9.05 44.87 4.63
CA LEU A 411 -8.77 46.29 4.96
C LEU A 411 -9.51 46.77 6.21
N GLU A 412 -10.65 46.14 6.50
CA GLU A 412 -11.43 46.44 7.70
C GLU A 412 -10.75 45.89 8.95
N ASN A 413 -10.29 44.65 8.88
CA ASN A 413 -9.65 44.02 10.00
C ASN A 413 -8.26 44.66 10.29
N GLU A 414 -7.54 45.26 9.31
CA GLU A 414 -6.20 45.87 9.49
C GLU A 414 -6.17 47.02 10.51
N LYS A 415 -7.29 47.70 10.70
CA LYS A 415 -7.44 48.86 11.62
C LYS A 415 -7.15 48.53 13.09
N HIS A 416 -7.05 47.24 13.40
CA HIS A 416 -6.99 46.73 14.74
C HIS A 416 -5.56 46.52 15.27
N PHE A 417 -4.51 46.58 14.45
CA PHE A 417 -3.15 46.18 14.86
C PHE A 417 -2.16 47.35 14.91
N LYS A 418 -1.04 47.18 15.63
CA LYS A 418 0.12 48.08 15.61
C LYS A 418 1.41 47.31 15.29
N LEU A 419 2.44 48.01 14.85
CA LEU A 419 3.62 47.42 14.20
C LEU A 419 4.64 46.83 15.20
N GLU A 420 4.62 47.34 16.42
CA GLU A 420 5.60 47.09 17.48
C GLU A 420 5.45 45.69 18.11
N GLU A 421 4.31 45.04 17.86
CA GLU A 421 3.85 43.82 18.51
C GLU A 421 4.55 42.54 18.00
N PHE A 422 5.42 42.64 16.99
CA PHE A 422 5.89 41.49 16.21
C PHE A 422 7.34 41.03 16.47
N LYS A 423 8.06 41.61 17.42
CA LYS A 423 9.52 41.38 17.61
C LYS A 423 9.96 40.02 18.20
N VAL A 424 9.05 39.14 18.60
CA VAL A 424 9.35 38.03 19.54
C VAL A 424 9.68 36.69 18.85
N PHE A 425 9.79 36.62 17.52
CA PHE A 425 9.66 35.35 16.78
C PHE A 425 10.93 34.50 16.50
N GLU A 426 12.13 34.81 16.99
CA GLU A 426 13.38 34.09 16.60
C GLU A 426 13.61 32.69 17.26
N LYS A 427 14.08 31.65 16.53
CA LYS A 427 14.17 30.24 17.07
C LYS A 427 15.18 29.25 16.44
N LYS A 428 15.59 28.19 17.19
CA LYS A 428 16.31 26.92 16.77
C LYS A 428 15.99 25.67 17.67
N VAL A 429 16.14 24.41 17.17
CA VAL A 429 15.87 23.06 17.80
C VAL A 429 16.64 21.89 17.11
N VAL A 430 16.93 20.71 17.76
CA VAL A 430 17.13 19.33 17.15
C VAL A 430 16.87 18.12 18.16
N PRO A 431 16.50 16.84 17.75
CA PRO A 431 16.07 15.65 18.56
C PRO A 431 16.83 14.27 18.38
N LYS A 432 16.27 13.08 18.81
CA LYS A 432 16.86 11.70 19.04
C LYS A 432 15.93 10.48 18.63
N GLU A 433 16.41 9.20 18.50
CA GLU A 433 15.63 7.94 18.14
C GLU A 433 16.02 6.59 18.86
N LYS A 434 15.28 5.46 18.61
CA LYS A 434 15.15 4.09 19.29
C LYS A 434 15.31 2.83 18.36
N LYS A 435 15.22 1.55 18.86
CA LYS A 435 14.76 0.28 18.14
C LYS A 435 14.49 -1.00 19.03
N ALA A 436 13.92 -2.11 18.44
CA ALA A 436 13.27 -3.34 19.01
C ALA A 436 13.72 -4.74 18.40
N ALA A 437 13.11 -5.92 18.76
CA ALA A 437 13.32 -7.30 18.18
C ALA A 437 12.16 -8.38 18.44
N GLU A 438 12.20 -9.58 17.77
CA GLU A 438 11.19 -10.69 17.61
C GLU A 438 11.68 -12.18 17.89
N ALA A 439 10.81 -13.24 17.82
CA ALA A 439 11.11 -14.73 17.69
C ALA A 439 9.95 -15.69 17.18
N THR A 440 10.21 -17.04 17.03
CA THR A 440 9.69 -18.12 16.07
C THR A 440 8.83 -19.39 16.56
N LYS A 441 8.57 -20.41 15.67
CA LYS A 441 7.51 -21.52 15.49
C LYS A 441 7.70 -23.02 15.99
N GLY A 442 6.62 -23.89 15.92
CA GLY A 442 6.57 -25.27 15.26
C GLY A 442 5.68 -26.48 15.80
N SER A 443 5.04 -27.36 14.95
CA SER A 443 4.88 -28.89 15.03
C SER A 443 3.78 -29.58 14.12
N ASP A 444 3.85 -30.94 13.94
CA ASP A 444 3.23 -31.85 12.91
C ASP A 444 1.84 -32.51 13.21
N LEU A 445 0.82 -32.26 12.38
CA LEU A 445 -0.55 -32.86 12.42
C LEU A 445 -1.06 -33.17 10.99
N ILE A 446 -1.95 -34.16 10.79
CA ILE A 446 -2.56 -34.45 9.46
C ILE A 446 -3.67 -33.44 9.18
N CYS A 447 -3.33 -32.43 8.40
CA CYS A 447 -4.19 -31.30 8.10
C CYS A 447 -5.04 -31.57 6.84
N CYS A 448 -6.36 -31.64 6.99
CA CYS A 448 -7.32 -31.75 5.88
C CYS A 448 -7.57 -30.41 5.22
N MET A 449 -7.63 -29.34 6.03
CA MET A 449 -7.63 -27.94 5.57
C MET A 449 -6.23 -27.49 5.13
N ASP A 450 -6.13 -26.34 4.47
CA ASP A 450 -4.84 -25.66 4.31
C ASP A 450 -4.15 -25.42 5.68
N LEU A 451 -2.83 -25.65 5.73
CA LEU A 451 -2.05 -25.60 6.97
C LEU A 451 -2.08 -24.21 7.62
N LYS A 452 -2.14 -23.11 6.85
CA LYS A 452 -2.23 -21.76 7.42
C LYS A 452 -3.61 -21.53 8.05
N LYS A 453 -4.68 -21.91 7.36
CA LYS A 453 -6.06 -21.84 7.87
C LYS A 453 -6.20 -22.63 9.18
N SER A 454 -5.77 -23.89 9.16
CA SER A 454 -5.90 -24.80 10.30
C SER A 454 -5.10 -24.31 11.50
N ASN A 455 -3.89 -23.78 11.29
CA ASN A 455 -3.09 -23.19 12.37
C ASN A 455 -3.74 -21.94 12.96
N ALA A 456 -4.23 -21.02 12.13
CA ALA A 456 -4.86 -19.79 12.60
C ALA A 456 -6.09 -20.06 13.47
N ILE A 457 -6.96 -20.97 13.03
CA ILE A 457 -8.15 -21.38 13.79
C ILE A 457 -7.75 -22.17 15.03
N SER A 458 -6.78 -23.08 14.94
CA SER A 458 -6.30 -23.86 16.10
C SER A 458 -5.71 -22.97 17.19
N ILE A 459 -5.01 -21.90 16.83
CA ILE A 459 -4.51 -20.89 17.78
C ILE A 459 -5.68 -20.19 18.47
N ALA A 460 -6.68 -19.73 17.71
CA ALA A 460 -7.86 -19.07 18.30
C ALA A 460 -8.65 -20.02 19.23
N LEU A 461 -8.84 -21.26 18.80
CA LEU A 461 -9.50 -22.30 19.60
C LEU A 461 -8.73 -22.65 20.88
N SER A 462 -7.39 -22.60 20.88
CA SER A 462 -6.58 -22.96 22.05
C SER A 462 -6.76 -22.04 23.26
N VAL A 463 -7.26 -20.81 23.03
CA VAL A 463 -7.54 -19.82 24.08
C VAL A 463 -8.92 -20.06 24.72
N ILE A 464 -9.80 -20.81 24.05
CA ILE A 464 -11.19 -21.01 24.45
C ILE A 464 -11.30 -22.25 25.33
N LYS A 465 -11.99 -22.10 26.47
CA LYS A 465 -12.15 -23.16 27.49
C LYS A 465 -13.46 -23.94 27.37
N LEU A 466 -14.13 -23.85 26.23
CA LEU A 466 -15.39 -24.53 25.93
C LEU A 466 -15.13 -25.83 25.18
N THR A 467 -16.05 -26.78 25.31
CA THR A 467 -16.10 -27.91 24.37
C THR A 467 -16.45 -27.41 22.96
N TYR A 468 -16.11 -28.19 21.94
CA TYR A 468 -16.40 -27.80 20.56
C TYR A 468 -17.90 -27.72 20.31
N GLU A 469 -18.68 -28.61 20.93
CA GLU A 469 -20.14 -28.66 20.86
C GLU A 469 -20.76 -27.42 21.48
N GLU A 470 -20.35 -27.04 22.69
CA GLU A 470 -20.80 -25.81 23.34
C GLU A 470 -20.43 -24.56 22.52
N LEU A 471 -19.21 -24.52 21.97
CA LEU A 471 -18.77 -23.41 21.15
C LEU A 471 -19.57 -23.29 19.85
N ARG A 472 -19.82 -24.41 19.16
CA ARG A 472 -20.68 -24.47 17.97
C ARG A 472 -22.06 -23.94 18.29
N ASP A 473 -22.66 -24.41 19.38
CA ASP A 473 -24.01 -24.01 19.79
C ASP A 473 -24.08 -22.52 20.15
N GLN A 474 -23.05 -21.97 20.81
CA GLN A 474 -22.94 -20.54 21.07
C GLN A 474 -22.84 -19.73 19.77
N ILE A 475 -22.10 -20.20 18.78
CA ILE A 475 -21.99 -19.51 17.47
C ILE A 475 -23.33 -19.54 16.75
N LEU A 476 -24.00 -20.69 16.68
CA LEU A 476 -25.31 -20.84 16.03
C LEU A 476 -26.39 -19.99 16.71
N LYS A 477 -26.32 -19.81 18.04
CA LYS A 477 -27.24 -18.96 18.81
C LYS A 477 -26.86 -17.48 18.82
N LEU A 478 -25.77 -17.09 18.18
CA LEU A 478 -25.23 -15.72 18.16
C LEU A 478 -24.78 -15.20 19.55
N GLU A 479 -24.32 -16.10 20.42
CA GLU A 479 -23.93 -15.84 21.81
C GLU A 479 -22.41 -15.95 22.05
N CYS A 480 -21.61 -16.21 21.01
CA CYS A 480 -20.16 -16.33 21.16
C CYS A 480 -19.49 -14.96 21.40
N GLU A 481 -18.84 -14.75 22.54
CA GLU A 481 -18.22 -13.46 22.88
C GLU A 481 -16.82 -13.26 22.26
N ASN A 482 -16.17 -14.32 21.77
CA ASN A 482 -14.79 -14.26 21.30
C ASN A 482 -14.69 -13.74 19.86
N GLU A 483 -14.60 -12.42 19.72
CA GLU A 483 -14.47 -11.73 18.42
C GLU A 483 -13.28 -12.26 17.58
N VAL A 484 -12.14 -12.53 18.23
CA VAL A 484 -10.93 -13.01 17.52
C VAL A 484 -11.21 -14.34 16.83
N LEU A 485 -11.86 -15.28 17.52
CA LEU A 485 -12.25 -16.55 16.92
C LEU A 485 -13.20 -16.33 15.74
N ILE A 486 -14.27 -15.55 15.93
CA ILE A 486 -15.26 -15.28 14.88
C ILE A 486 -14.58 -14.68 13.64
N LYS A 487 -13.61 -13.77 13.83
CA LYS A 487 -12.79 -13.20 12.76
C LYS A 487 -11.95 -14.24 12.03
N GLN A 488 -11.29 -15.14 12.76
CA GLN A 488 -10.54 -16.23 12.15
C GLN A 488 -11.46 -17.19 11.40
N LEU A 489 -12.64 -17.50 11.93
CA LEU A 489 -13.62 -18.36 11.27
C LEU A 489 -14.17 -17.72 9.98
N CYS A 490 -14.48 -16.42 9.99
CA CYS A 490 -14.88 -15.69 8.77
C CYS A 490 -13.79 -15.75 7.69
N HIS A 491 -12.54 -15.50 8.06
CA HIS A 491 -11.44 -15.37 7.09
C HIS A 491 -10.93 -16.73 6.59
N TYR A 492 -10.93 -17.75 7.46
CA TYR A 492 -10.39 -19.07 7.18
C TYR A 492 -11.45 -20.18 7.17
N MET A 493 -12.66 -19.82 6.75
CA MET A 493 -13.78 -20.75 6.63
C MET A 493 -13.41 -21.96 5.74
N CYS A 494 -13.91 -23.13 6.15
CA CYS A 494 -13.73 -24.37 5.40
C CYS A 494 -14.49 -24.32 4.07
N THR A 495 -13.85 -24.79 2.99
CA THR A 495 -14.53 -25.01 1.70
C THR A 495 -15.36 -26.28 1.74
N THR A 496 -16.31 -26.44 0.81
CA THR A 496 -17.17 -27.63 0.74
C THR A 496 -16.34 -28.91 0.53
N GLU A 497 -15.30 -28.85 -0.31
CA GLU A 497 -14.39 -29.98 -0.55
C GLU A 497 -13.58 -30.35 0.71
N GLU A 498 -13.02 -29.34 1.40
CA GLU A 498 -12.31 -29.54 2.67
C GLU A 498 -13.26 -30.14 3.73
N PHE A 499 -14.50 -29.66 3.80
CA PHE A 499 -15.50 -30.12 4.76
C PHE A 499 -15.91 -31.59 4.52
N GLU A 500 -16.14 -31.98 3.26
CA GLU A 500 -16.38 -33.39 2.92
C GLU A 500 -15.20 -34.28 3.29
N LYS A 501 -13.97 -33.81 3.06
CA LYS A 501 -12.75 -34.54 3.40
C LYS A 501 -12.60 -34.69 4.91
N ILE A 502 -12.92 -33.65 5.69
CA ILE A 502 -12.96 -33.68 7.14
C ILE A 502 -13.98 -34.74 7.60
N LYS A 503 -15.20 -34.74 7.06
CA LYS A 503 -16.24 -35.73 7.42
C LYS A 503 -15.85 -37.19 7.12
N LYS A 504 -14.99 -37.42 6.13
CA LYS A 504 -14.49 -38.76 5.74
C LYS A 504 -13.24 -39.21 6.52
N THR A 505 -12.60 -38.32 7.29
CA THR A 505 -11.32 -38.59 7.97
C THR A 505 -11.56 -38.96 9.45
N ASP A 506 -10.68 -39.80 10.02
CA ASP A 506 -10.76 -40.18 11.44
C ASP A 506 -10.45 -38.99 12.38
N PRO A 507 -11.39 -38.58 13.25
CA PRO A 507 -11.22 -37.44 14.16
C PRO A 507 -9.99 -37.52 15.07
N LYS A 508 -9.49 -38.72 15.37
CA LYS A 508 -8.32 -38.90 16.26
C LYS A 508 -7.00 -38.45 15.63
N LYS A 509 -6.95 -38.28 14.31
CA LYS A 509 -5.74 -37.94 13.55
C LYS A 509 -5.70 -36.49 13.06
N MET A 510 -6.73 -35.71 13.41
CA MET A 510 -6.93 -34.35 12.93
C MET A 510 -6.36 -33.29 13.89
N PRO A 511 -5.90 -32.14 13.38
CA PRO A 511 -5.62 -30.95 14.18
C PRO A 511 -6.91 -30.36 14.79
N ASN A 512 -6.75 -29.42 15.73
CA ASN A 512 -7.87 -28.84 16.49
C ASN A 512 -8.93 -28.18 15.59
N ALA A 513 -8.51 -27.40 14.59
CA ALA A 513 -9.44 -26.75 13.67
C ALA A 513 -10.30 -27.76 12.89
N ASP A 514 -9.67 -28.78 12.31
CA ASP A 514 -10.36 -29.82 11.55
C ASP A 514 -11.34 -30.63 12.43
N ARG A 515 -10.96 -30.90 13.69
CA ARG A 515 -11.86 -31.52 14.68
C ARG A 515 -13.07 -30.66 15.01
N PHE A 516 -12.88 -29.34 15.09
CA PHE A 516 -13.99 -28.42 15.29
C PHE A 516 -14.95 -28.43 14.07
N PHE A 517 -14.43 -28.39 12.84
CA PHE A 517 -15.29 -28.50 11.66
C PHE A 517 -15.96 -29.87 11.52
N TYR A 518 -15.36 -30.95 12.05
CA TYR A 518 -15.95 -32.28 12.01
C TYR A 518 -17.30 -32.37 12.75
N ILE A 519 -17.50 -31.60 13.83
CA ILE A 519 -18.75 -31.63 14.61
C ILE A 519 -19.85 -30.70 14.07
N ILE A 520 -19.54 -29.87 13.08
CA ILE A 520 -20.51 -28.98 12.43
C ILE A 520 -21.39 -29.82 11.51
N GLU A 521 -22.70 -29.75 11.65
CA GLU A 521 -23.65 -30.58 10.92
C GLU A 521 -23.94 -30.00 9.53
N ASP A 522 -24.29 -28.71 9.49
CA ASP A 522 -24.52 -27.93 8.27
C ASP A 522 -23.48 -26.79 8.17
N LEU A 523 -22.69 -26.82 7.11
CA LEU A 523 -21.64 -25.82 6.88
C LEU A 523 -22.21 -24.47 6.45
N GLU A 524 -23.31 -24.44 5.69
CA GLU A 524 -23.88 -23.19 5.19
C GLU A 524 -24.61 -22.44 6.30
N GLU A 525 -25.40 -23.13 7.12
CA GLU A 525 -26.01 -22.54 8.33
C GLU A 525 -24.92 -21.99 9.27
N PHE A 526 -23.85 -22.74 9.47
CA PHE A 526 -22.75 -22.28 10.31
C PHE A 526 -22.02 -21.06 9.73
N LYS A 527 -21.84 -20.99 8.41
CA LYS A 527 -21.28 -19.81 7.74
C LYS A 527 -22.14 -18.57 7.95
N GLU A 528 -23.45 -18.70 7.80
CA GLU A 528 -24.40 -17.61 8.02
C GLU A 528 -24.38 -17.13 9.47
N ALA A 529 -24.33 -18.06 10.44
CA ALA A 529 -24.22 -17.74 11.85
C ALA A 529 -22.91 -17.01 12.18
N VAL A 530 -21.76 -17.49 11.65
CA VAL A 530 -20.46 -16.83 11.84
C VAL A 530 -20.44 -15.42 11.23
N ALA A 531 -21.02 -15.23 10.04
CA ALA A 531 -21.13 -13.91 9.40
C ALA A 531 -22.03 -12.97 10.21
N SER A 532 -23.18 -13.46 10.70
CA SER A 532 -24.10 -12.71 11.55
C SER A 532 -23.43 -12.31 12.87
N GLN A 533 -22.66 -13.21 13.47
CA GLN A 533 -21.94 -12.95 14.72
C GLN A 533 -20.83 -11.92 14.53
N MET A 534 -20.09 -12.01 13.43
CA MET A 534 -19.08 -11.01 13.06
C MET A 534 -19.71 -9.62 12.96
N PHE A 535 -20.83 -9.52 12.23
CA PHE A 535 -21.56 -8.28 12.13
C PHE A 535 -21.99 -7.74 13.50
N LEU A 536 -22.53 -8.58 14.37
CA LEU A 536 -22.95 -8.17 15.72
C LEU A 536 -21.78 -7.63 16.55
N HIS A 537 -20.60 -8.27 16.50
CA HIS A 537 -19.42 -7.76 17.20
C HIS A 537 -19.02 -6.38 16.68
N LEU A 538 -18.93 -6.23 15.35
CA LEU A 538 -18.57 -4.96 14.73
C LEU A 538 -19.58 -3.86 15.03
N TYR A 539 -20.88 -4.18 14.97
CA TYR A 539 -21.98 -3.24 15.20
C TYR A 539 -22.10 -2.83 16.67
N LYS A 540 -21.89 -3.76 17.61
CA LYS A 540 -21.98 -3.49 19.06
C LYS A 540 -20.69 -2.94 19.67
N ALA A 541 -19.58 -2.90 18.93
CA ALA A 541 -18.29 -2.39 19.42
C ALA A 541 -18.39 -0.94 19.92
N LYS A 542 -19.25 -0.11 19.29
CA LYS A 542 -19.47 1.29 19.64
C LYS A 542 -20.94 1.65 19.49
N ASN A 543 -21.37 2.70 20.19
CA ASN A 543 -22.67 3.33 19.94
C ASN A 543 -22.56 4.30 18.75
N TYR A 544 -22.53 3.74 17.53
CA TYR A 544 -22.31 4.51 16.30
C TYR A 544 -23.36 5.60 16.09
N THR A 545 -24.63 5.32 16.35
CA THR A 545 -25.74 6.28 16.22
C THR A 545 -25.46 7.54 17.03
N ASN A 546 -25.13 7.40 18.32
CA ASN A 546 -24.81 8.53 19.17
C ASN A 546 -23.54 9.27 18.70
N ILE A 547 -22.50 8.53 18.30
CA ILE A 547 -21.25 9.14 17.79
C ILE A 547 -21.54 9.97 16.52
N PHE A 548 -22.33 9.45 15.58
CA PHE A 548 -22.69 10.16 14.36
C PHE A 548 -23.53 11.41 14.67
N GLU A 549 -24.54 11.30 15.52
CA GLU A 549 -25.38 12.45 15.91
C GLU A 549 -24.55 13.58 16.54
N LEU A 550 -23.63 13.25 17.44
CA LEU A 550 -22.72 14.22 18.07
C LEU A 550 -21.76 14.84 17.05
N THR A 551 -21.21 14.04 16.13
CA THR A 551 -20.29 14.51 15.09
C THR A 551 -21.00 15.45 14.11
N ILE A 552 -22.19 15.06 13.64
CA ILE A 552 -23.06 15.88 12.77
C ILE A 552 -23.35 17.22 13.42
N LYS A 553 -23.78 17.20 14.69
CA LYS A 553 -24.09 18.42 15.46
C LYS A 553 -22.87 19.33 15.57
N THR A 554 -21.70 18.76 15.84
CA THR A 554 -20.44 19.51 15.95
C THR A 554 -20.03 20.14 14.62
N TYR A 555 -20.09 19.38 13.52
CA TYR A 555 -19.75 19.89 12.19
C TYR A 555 -20.71 20.98 11.71
N LYS A 556 -22.02 20.85 11.97
CA LYS A 556 -22.99 21.91 11.69
C LYS A 556 -22.63 23.21 12.42
N ARG A 557 -22.35 23.13 13.73
CA ARG A 557 -21.92 24.29 14.54
C ARG A 557 -20.67 24.97 13.97
N ILE A 558 -19.67 24.19 13.57
CA ILE A 558 -18.43 24.72 12.96
C ILE A 558 -18.74 25.48 11.66
N LEU A 559 -19.54 24.89 10.77
CA LEU A 559 -19.88 25.50 9.47
C LEU A 559 -20.74 26.77 9.63
N GLU A 560 -21.59 26.79 10.65
CA GLU A 560 -22.56 27.86 10.90
C GLU A 560 -21.99 29.00 11.75
N SER A 561 -20.97 28.74 12.59
CA SER A 561 -20.39 29.73 13.50
C SER A 561 -19.90 30.97 12.76
N GLN A 562 -20.42 32.13 13.18
CA GLN A 562 -20.04 33.43 12.65
C GLN A 562 -18.84 33.97 13.41
N SER A 563 -18.80 33.75 14.73
CA SER A 563 -17.67 34.12 15.58
C SER A 563 -16.37 33.45 15.10
N LEU A 564 -16.45 32.22 14.59
CA LEU A 564 -15.30 31.50 14.03
C LEU A 564 -14.81 32.13 12.73
N LYS A 565 -15.73 32.50 11.83
CA LYS A 565 -15.41 33.21 10.58
C LYS A 565 -14.76 34.57 10.87
N GLU A 566 -15.28 35.30 11.85
CA GLU A 566 -14.68 36.56 12.31
C GLU A 566 -13.27 36.36 12.85
N LEU A 567 -13.03 35.32 13.65
CA LEU A 567 -11.71 34.98 14.17
C LEU A 567 -10.70 34.76 13.05
N PHE A 568 -11.01 33.88 12.10
CA PHE A 568 -10.14 33.64 10.95
C PHE A 568 -9.93 34.90 10.11
N GLY A 569 -10.92 35.80 10.06
CA GLY A 569 -10.80 37.06 9.33
C GLY A 569 -9.84 38.03 9.98
N ARG A 570 -9.88 38.13 11.30
CA ARG A 570 -8.96 38.96 12.09
C ARG A 570 -7.55 38.39 12.02
N LEU A 571 -7.38 37.06 12.09
CA LEU A 571 -6.09 36.39 11.93
C LEU A 571 -5.49 36.60 10.53
N LEU A 572 -6.32 36.52 9.48
CA LEU A 572 -5.85 36.74 8.11
C LEU A 572 -5.24 38.13 7.96
N VAL A 573 -5.84 39.13 8.60
CA VAL A 573 -5.26 40.46 8.63
C VAL A 573 -3.95 40.52 9.36
N ILE A 574 -3.88 39.94 10.57
CA ILE A 574 -2.63 39.94 11.35
C ILE A 574 -1.51 39.35 10.49
N GLY A 575 -1.78 38.21 9.86
CA GLY A 575 -0.84 37.54 8.99
C GLY A 575 -0.47 38.36 7.76
N ASN A 576 -1.43 39.01 7.10
CA ASN A 576 -1.17 39.88 5.96
C ASN A 576 -0.30 41.08 6.33
N GLN A 577 -0.53 41.61 7.51
CA GLN A 577 0.21 42.74 8.01
C GLN A 577 1.65 42.39 8.35
N LEU A 578 1.81 41.30 9.10
CA LEU A 578 3.09 40.71 9.45
C LEU A 578 3.95 40.42 8.23
N ASN A 579 3.33 39.95 7.16
CA ASN A 579 4.01 39.49 5.96
C ASN A 579 3.99 40.54 4.82
N ARG A 580 3.67 41.81 5.11
CA ARG A 580 3.40 42.84 4.09
C ARG A 580 4.50 42.98 3.02
N ASN A 581 5.76 42.83 3.40
CA ASN A 581 6.92 42.95 2.51
C ASN A 581 7.52 41.62 2.04
N GLY A 582 6.87 40.50 2.37
CA GLY A 582 7.26 39.16 1.95
C GLY A 582 6.26 38.52 0.99
N PHE A 583 6.63 37.34 0.48
CA PHE A 583 5.74 36.53 -0.35
C PHE A 583 4.44 36.16 0.39
N GLY A 584 4.40 36.20 1.73
CA GLY A 584 3.23 35.89 2.54
C GLY A 584 2.14 36.97 2.57
N GLY A 585 2.44 38.24 2.28
CA GLY A 585 1.47 39.33 2.36
C GLY A 585 0.42 39.31 1.25
N LYS A 586 -0.65 40.11 1.41
CA LYS A 586 -1.77 40.23 0.44
C LYS A 586 -2.40 38.87 0.07
N ALA A 587 -2.44 37.95 1.03
CA ALA A 587 -3.12 36.68 0.93
C ALA A 587 -4.64 36.88 1.03
N GLU A 588 -5.38 36.10 0.25
CA GLU A 588 -6.85 36.00 0.33
C GLU A 588 -7.30 34.98 1.38
N GLY A 589 -6.36 34.22 1.97
CA GLY A 589 -6.60 33.19 2.98
C GLY A 589 -5.29 32.47 3.32
N PHE A 590 -5.30 31.64 4.37
CA PHE A 590 -4.15 30.83 4.81
C PHE A 590 -4.55 29.39 5.07
N THR A 591 -3.63 28.44 4.91
CA THR A 591 -3.92 27.02 5.21
C THR A 591 -4.11 26.79 6.70
N PHE A 592 -4.99 25.85 7.04
CA PHE A 592 -5.35 25.51 8.42
C PHE A 592 -4.13 25.20 9.32
N ASP A 593 -3.12 24.48 8.83
CA ASP A 593 -1.85 24.19 9.54
C ASP A 593 -1.12 25.43 10.09
N SER A 594 -1.46 26.60 9.54
CA SER A 594 -0.91 27.89 9.94
C SER A 594 -1.50 28.41 11.26
N LEU A 595 -2.60 27.84 11.77
CA LEU A 595 -3.23 28.20 13.04
C LEU A 595 -2.21 28.16 14.19
N SER A 596 -1.42 27.08 14.25
CA SER A 596 -0.36 26.91 15.24
C SER A 596 0.65 28.07 15.29
N LYS A 597 0.77 28.84 14.22
CA LYS A 597 1.70 29.96 14.14
C LYS A 597 1.14 31.25 14.73
N PHE A 598 -0.17 31.33 14.95
CA PHE A 598 -0.83 32.42 15.66
C PHE A 598 -0.84 32.21 17.19
N HIS A 599 -0.39 31.06 17.69
CA HIS A 599 -0.22 30.76 19.13
C HIS A 599 0.91 31.57 19.77
N THR A 600 0.65 32.85 19.99
CA THR A 600 1.64 33.81 20.49
C THR A 600 0.94 34.78 21.42
N THR A 601 1.57 35.13 22.54
CA THR A 601 0.93 35.96 23.57
C THR A 601 0.55 37.33 23.02
N GLN A 602 1.33 37.85 22.06
CA GLN A 602 1.08 39.12 21.39
C GLN A 602 -0.20 39.06 20.55
N ILE A 603 -0.35 38.04 19.70
CA ILE A 603 -1.54 37.84 18.87
C ILE A 603 -2.77 37.59 19.73
N ARG A 604 -2.64 36.81 20.82
CA ARG A 604 -3.71 36.59 21.78
C ARG A 604 -4.22 37.89 22.38
N ASN A 605 -3.32 38.73 22.90
CA ASN A 605 -3.68 40.02 23.50
C ASN A 605 -4.34 40.97 22.50
N LEU A 606 -4.05 40.81 21.21
CA LEU A 606 -4.65 41.61 20.15
C LEU A 606 -6.02 41.12 19.70
N ILE A 607 -6.25 39.81 19.76
CA ILE A 607 -7.53 39.19 19.37
C ILE A 607 -8.55 39.28 20.50
N LYS A 608 -8.12 39.04 21.75
CA LYS A 608 -8.99 38.96 22.93
C LYS A 608 -9.95 40.15 23.12
N PRO A 609 -9.55 41.43 22.96
CA PRO A 609 -10.49 42.55 23.11
C PRO A 609 -11.38 42.78 21.90
N LYS A 610 -11.18 42.04 20.80
CA LYS A 610 -11.84 42.32 19.53
C LYS A 610 -12.90 41.27 19.20
N ILE A 611 -12.70 40.02 19.63
CA ILE A 611 -13.65 38.93 19.43
C ILE A 611 -14.34 38.62 20.74
N ASP A 612 -15.65 38.40 20.65
CA ASP A 612 -16.38 37.77 21.74
C ASP A 612 -16.06 36.27 21.77
N LEU A 613 -15.01 35.93 22.52
CA LEU A 613 -14.55 34.54 22.65
C LEU A 613 -15.53 33.70 23.47
N VAL A 614 -16.34 34.32 24.33
CA VAL A 614 -17.40 33.61 25.09
C VAL A 614 -18.47 33.15 24.12
N LYS A 615 -18.96 34.06 23.26
CA LYS A 615 -19.90 33.72 22.19
C LYS A 615 -19.34 32.68 21.23
N LEU A 616 -18.05 32.76 20.88
CA LEU A 616 -17.39 31.71 20.07
C LEU A 616 -17.46 30.34 20.75
N LYS A 617 -17.17 30.27 22.05
CA LYS A 617 -17.26 29.04 22.83
C LYS A 617 -18.69 28.51 22.88
N GLU A 618 -19.68 29.39 23.04
CA GLU A 618 -21.10 29.01 23.03
C GLU A 618 -21.57 28.47 21.67
N GLU A 619 -21.18 29.13 20.57
CA GLU A 619 -21.51 28.69 19.20
C GLU A 619 -20.91 27.32 18.87
N LEU A 620 -19.66 27.09 19.27
CA LEU A 620 -18.97 25.81 19.06
C LEU A 620 -19.45 24.73 20.05
N GLY A 621 -19.88 25.14 21.24
CA GLY A 621 -20.28 24.25 22.33
C GLY A 621 -19.14 23.35 22.81
N GLU A 622 -19.49 22.27 23.50
CA GLU A 622 -18.55 21.20 23.79
C GLU A 622 -18.19 20.46 22.51
N ILE A 623 -16.99 20.75 22.02
CA ILE A 623 -16.34 19.94 21.01
C ILE A 623 -15.79 18.72 21.76
N ALA A 624 -16.56 17.63 21.79
CA ALA A 624 -16.04 16.38 22.30
C ALA A 624 -14.86 15.93 21.42
N HIS A 625 -13.77 15.48 22.06
CA HIS A 625 -12.64 14.85 21.39
C HIS A 625 -13.13 13.55 20.73
N HIS A 626 -13.64 13.67 19.51
CA HIS A 626 -13.93 12.52 18.68
C HIS A 626 -12.65 12.05 18.00
N GLU A 627 -12.52 10.73 17.87
CA GLU A 627 -11.56 10.10 16.97
C GLU A 627 -11.70 10.71 15.57
N ALA A 628 -10.63 10.70 14.78
CA ALA A 628 -10.64 11.20 13.40
C ALA A 628 -11.84 10.61 12.63
N VAL A 629 -12.66 11.45 12.00
CA VAL A 629 -13.88 10.99 11.35
C VAL A 629 -13.56 10.10 10.15
N ASP A 630 -12.42 10.29 9.50
CA ASP A 630 -11.90 9.37 8.48
C ASP A 630 -11.72 7.94 9.02
N ALA A 631 -11.20 7.77 10.24
CA ALA A 631 -11.06 6.46 10.87
C ALA A 631 -12.43 5.84 11.17
N LEU A 632 -13.35 6.64 11.72
CA LEU A 632 -14.73 6.22 11.98
C LEU A 632 -15.49 5.84 10.71
N ILE A 633 -15.22 6.54 9.59
CA ILE A 633 -15.82 6.23 8.29
C ILE A 633 -15.37 4.87 7.78
N ASN A 634 -14.09 4.55 7.93
CA ASN A 634 -13.55 3.26 7.53
C ASN A 634 -14.11 2.14 8.41
N GLU A 635 -14.11 2.34 9.73
CA GLU A 635 -14.63 1.39 10.71
C GLU A 635 -16.11 1.05 10.45
N PHE A 636 -16.98 2.05 10.33
CA PHE A 636 -18.39 1.78 10.05
C PHE A 636 -18.62 1.30 8.60
N GLY A 637 -17.70 1.62 7.69
CA GLY A 637 -17.67 1.01 6.35
C GLY A 637 -17.53 -0.51 6.41
N GLU A 638 -16.68 -1.02 7.32
CA GLU A 638 -16.54 -2.45 7.58
C GLU A 638 -17.84 -3.04 8.17
N VAL A 639 -18.44 -2.37 9.16
CA VAL A 639 -19.75 -2.75 9.72
C VAL A 639 -20.81 -2.89 8.63
N LYS A 640 -20.89 -1.92 7.71
CA LYS A 640 -21.83 -1.98 6.56
C LYS A 640 -21.54 -3.11 5.61
N SER A 641 -20.26 -3.41 5.37
CA SER A 641 -19.87 -4.51 4.47
C SER A 641 -20.17 -5.89 5.07
N ALA A 642 -20.18 -6.00 6.40
CA ALA A 642 -20.46 -7.24 7.11
C ALA A 642 -21.95 -7.45 7.40
N TYR A 643 -22.81 -6.46 7.14
CA TYR A 643 -24.22 -6.50 7.52
C TYR A 643 -24.96 -7.73 6.97
N VAL A 644 -25.66 -8.40 7.89
CA VAL A 644 -26.54 -9.53 7.60
C VAL A 644 -27.96 -9.13 7.99
N LYS A 645 -28.90 -9.39 7.08
CA LYS A 645 -30.29 -8.97 7.21
C LYS A 645 -30.98 -9.72 8.36
N ASN A 646 -31.79 -8.98 9.13
CA ASN A 646 -32.54 -9.43 10.31
C ASN A 646 -31.68 -9.83 11.51
N THR A 647 -30.39 -9.51 11.52
CA THR A 647 -29.51 -9.80 12.67
C THR A 647 -29.64 -8.75 13.77
N VAL A 648 -30.06 -7.54 13.43
CA VAL A 648 -30.37 -6.43 14.34
C VAL A 648 -31.70 -5.79 13.95
N ASP A 649 -32.19 -4.86 14.76
CA ASP A 649 -33.36 -4.06 14.39
C ASP A 649 -33.08 -3.26 13.10
N GLU A 650 -33.90 -3.52 12.09
CA GLU A 650 -33.72 -2.99 10.74
C GLU A 650 -33.94 -1.47 10.66
N GLU A 651 -34.85 -0.96 11.49
CA GLU A 651 -35.15 0.47 11.57
C GLU A 651 -33.99 1.21 12.24
N GLU A 652 -33.47 0.68 13.34
CA GLU A 652 -32.30 1.20 14.04
C GLU A 652 -31.06 1.21 13.14
N TYR A 653 -30.78 0.09 12.45
CA TYR A 653 -29.65 -0.01 11.54
C TYR A 653 -29.77 0.95 10.35
N SER A 654 -30.97 1.05 9.77
CA SER A 654 -31.25 1.98 8.66
C SER A 654 -31.03 3.43 9.09
N ARG A 655 -31.52 3.81 10.28
CA ARG A 655 -31.25 5.12 10.88
C ARG A 655 -29.75 5.36 11.07
N GLY A 656 -29.01 4.38 11.58
CA GLY A 656 -27.55 4.46 11.70
C GLY A 656 -26.86 4.71 10.35
N CYS A 657 -27.32 4.06 9.28
CA CYS A 657 -26.81 4.25 7.93
C CYS A 657 -27.12 5.64 7.33
N GLU A 658 -28.29 6.21 7.64
CA GLU A 658 -28.66 7.56 7.24
C GLU A 658 -27.77 8.60 7.94
N LEU A 659 -27.63 8.48 9.25
CA LEU A 659 -26.73 9.33 10.05
C LEU A 659 -25.29 9.24 9.58
N PHE A 660 -24.79 8.03 9.32
CA PHE A 660 -23.47 7.83 8.74
C PHE A 660 -23.26 8.61 7.43
N SER A 661 -24.27 8.59 6.55
CA SER A 661 -24.21 9.25 5.25
C SER A 661 -24.21 10.77 5.41
N GLU A 662 -25.08 11.30 6.28
CA GLU A 662 -25.10 12.74 6.60
C GLU A 662 -23.77 13.20 7.22
N MET A 663 -23.23 12.44 8.17
CA MET A 663 -21.94 12.72 8.81
C MET A 663 -20.82 12.80 7.76
N LYS A 664 -20.74 11.83 6.86
CA LYS A 664 -19.73 11.79 5.79
C LYS A 664 -19.84 12.99 4.84
N GLU A 665 -21.05 13.41 4.48
CA GLU A 665 -21.24 14.62 3.68
C GLU A 665 -20.80 15.89 4.41
N LEU A 666 -21.12 16.01 5.70
CA LEU A 666 -20.71 17.13 6.52
C LEU A 666 -19.19 17.18 6.70
N GLN A 667 -18.54 16.03 6.91
CA GLN A 667 -17.09 15.94 6.95
C GLN A 667 -16.45 16.52 5.69
N GLN A 668 -16.93 16.14 4.50
CA GLN A 668 -16.43 16.69 3.24
C GLN A 668 -16.64 18.20 3.14
N LYS A 669 -17.78 18.71 3.61
CA LYS A 669 -18.06 20.16 3.66
C LYS A 669 -17.10 20.88 4.60
N VAL A 670 -16.80 20.30 5.77
CA VAL A 670 -15.86 20.87 6.75
C VAL A 670 -14.42 20.83 6.23
N ILE A 671 -13.97 19.72 5.65
CA ILE A 671 -12.67 19.61 4.98
C ILE A 671 -12.55 20.68 3.89
N ALA A 672 -13.57 20.84 3.05
CA ALA A 672 -13.59 21.88 2.03
C ALA A 672 -13.60 23.30 2.62
N PHE A 673 -14.35 23.51 3.71
CA PHE A 673 -14.48 24.80 4.40
C PHE A 673 -13.13 25.33 4.90
N PHE A 674 -12.28 24.44 5.46
CA PHE A 674 -10.93 24.78 5.89
C PHE A 674 -9.85 24.57 4.82
N GLY A 675 -10.21 23.96 3.68
CA GLY A 675 -9.27 23.65 2.60
C GLY A 675 -8.27 22.55 2.96
N LEU A 676 -8.69 21.59 3.78
CA LEU A 676 -7.91 20.45 4.24
C LEU A 676 -7.93 19.30 3.21
N GLU A 677 -7.05 18.32 3.41
CA GLU A 677 -7.10 17.04 2.70
C GLU A 677 -7.83 15.96 3.51
N THR A 678 -7.65 15.96 4.85
CA THR A 678 -8.27 15.04 5.82
C THR A 678 -8.71 15.82 7.07
N ASP A 679 -9.55 15.23 7.93
CA ASP A 679 -9.98 15.85 9.19
C ASP A 679 -9.21 15.37 10.43
N ASP A 680 -8.18 14.52 10.26
CA ASP A 680 -7.48 13.80 11.34
C ASP A 680 -7.08 14.63 12.56
N LYS A 681 -6.68 15.88 12.32
CA LYS A 681 -6.24 16.82 13.38
C LYS A 681 -7.11 18.05 13.48
N LEU A 682 -8.18 18.12 12.68
CA LEU A 682 -9.02 19.30 12.60
C LEU A 682 -9.54 19.68 13.97
N MET A 683 -10.13 18.71 14.68
CA MET A 683 -10.81 18.96 15.94
C MET A 683 -9.82 19.30 17.05
N GLU A 684 -8.70 18.58 17.13
CA GLU A 684 -7.62 18.84 18.10
C GLU A 684 -7.00 20.23 17.89
N GLU A 685 -6.63 20.56 16.65
CA GLU A 685 -6.02 21.85 16.35
C GLU A 685 -7.00 23.00 16.49
N LEU A 686 -8.26 22.83 16.06
CA LEU A 686 -9.29 23.87 16.21
C LEU A 686 -9.61 24.11 17.69
N LEU A 687 -9.79 23.05 18.48
CA LEU A 687 -10.09 23.16 19.90
C LEU A 687 -8.93 23.77 20.66
N GLY A 688 -7.71 23.22 20.49
CA GLY A 688 -6.51 23.75 21.11
C GLY A 688 -6.25 25.21 20.72
N PHE A 689 -6.63 25.58 19.49
CA PHE A 689 -6.60 26.97 19.06
C PHE A 689 -7.62 27.83 19.79
N VAL A 690 -8.90 27.46 19.80
CA VAL A 690 -9.96 28.22 20.47
C VAL A 690 -9.68 28.35 21.97
N GLU A 691 -9.27 27.27 22.63
CA GLU A 691 -8.88 27.26 24.05
C GLU A 691 -7.69 28.16 24.36
N TYR A 692 -6.71 28.24 23.45
CA TYR A 692 -5.59 29.15 23.63
C TYR A 692 -6.03 30.62 23.66
N PHE A 693 -7.06 31.00 22.90
CA PHE A 693 -7.52 32.39 22.83
C PHE A 693 -8.46 32.76 23.97
N LEU A 694 -9.31 31.85 24.44
CA LEU A 694 -10.13 31.99 25.67
C LEU A 694 -9.26 32.38 26.86
#